data_AF-A0AAE4AVM3-F1
#
_entry.id   AF-A0AAE4AVM3-F1
#
_cell.length_a   1.000
_cell.length_b   1.000
_cell.length_c   1.000
_cell.angle_alpha   90.00
_cell.angle_beta   90.00
_cell.angle_gamma   90.00
#
_symmetry.space_group_name_H-M   'P 1'
#
loop_
_entity.id
_entity.type
_entity.pdbx_description
1 polymer ?
#
loop_
_entity_poly.entity_id
_entity_poly.type
_entity_poly.pdbx_seq_one_letter_code
_entity_poly.pdbx_strand_id
1 'polypeptide(L)'
;MTCTAAGCGCGDDPIATPLPSGGPPGRSTIAYRTGTYAAFLATMLRRLSGPAYPALHALTVRDTDDPAIALLDAAAVLGDILTFYSERIAHEGYLRTATDPRSLRLLGRLVGHLPRPGIAAGTVLAYTLDRDARTDADSAVTIPAGARAQSVPEQGEQPQPFETAEDLPARWSFNDLRVLLVVRDVTVDPRADVTIVGLERPPAPDLRAELRALIAEARENDRMFARSKIIRGYVTETLQPAADGDDLHLGLSAALAALPLSAAQPYPNIHGWLTGWLRPRLHELRRRARQAPNATTLTEALRLGEATNPATDGLGALLAGLRRSPAVPPAGSFALDRDPAALFGPGSDLGVQLLAALDPRLAETLYPAWRRIDLAAPPALHGIRVMRTVATPFGATAPLQPEFGEDGRVVRYVDWPLRGSQTAGATVTYRGDGRPERALLSWTESDSTVPAEVTLPESGPVNPVQLGPGTVTIAVQAPDIEGPPAGVTFTFDDALLGREVFVSRPIEGDAVQVRIGGVTHTVEPGRTVTADAGGLRLEITRTAQTVRFALSAALALDSRNVLALDAVHEGIGPESWVVVQRPGHALSMVVTRVISSRVVSRADFGITGKVTELVLADDWLDETDTQLAQIRDTTVYARGDALTPATEPVTDDVTGREIELDRLYEGLAPGRRLVVTGERTDLPETPGVPGTELSMIAAVRQHVDPDRPGETVHTFLTLAAPLSYTYKRDTVRLLANVVPASHGASRDEPIGSGDASLANQSFRLFQGPLTWLASDTPLGASSTLVVRVDGVRWHEVDSLAGRGPDERVYTTRTDDEDRTIVTFGDGVHGARLPTGYQNVRAVYRVGIGRDGNTGSGRITQLLTRPLWVSTVTNPVPATGGADPDGPGQARRNIPLSVTALDRLVSVADYEDFARARAGIGRAAARRIRTGSREVVHVTVAGVDDVPVGDLRPLRVSLATYGDPQLPVRVDAREPVLLVIAARVRVHPDHAWEVVEPAVRAALLDRLGFDRRELAQPAYLSEVIAAAQSVPGVDWVDVDLFGGVPGSLTPSDLDDLFTQLAGVRTVVPARPARFEETRHTAVRDEPLIAVAARYGTSADELERLNPGLTGSTVAAGQTVTVFRGIRPAQLVLLSPRIPDTLILKEAR
;
A
#
# COMPACT_ATOMS: atom_id res chain seq x y z
N MET A 1 98.48 8.36 53.94
CA MET A 1 97.77 7.32 53.17
C MET A 1 96.85 8.01 52.19
N THR A 2 97.17 7.94 50.91
CA THR A 2 96.26 8.20 49.79
C THR A 2 95.21 7.10 49.75
N CYS A 3 93.94 7.44 49.63
CA CYS A 3 92.89 6.48 49.30
C CYS A 3 92.07 7.06 48.14
N THR A 4 92.40 6.60 46.94
CA THR A 4 91.54 6.60 45.76
C THR A 4 90.47 5.52 45.94
N ALA A 5 89.20 5.91 45.94
CA ALA A 5 88.09 4.99 45.71
C ALA A 5 86.90 5.77 45.14
N ALA A 6 86.56 5.46 43.90
CA ALA A 6 85.27 5.73 43.30
C ALA A 6 84.16 5.15 44.20
N GLY A 7 83.07 5.91 44.44
CA GLY A 7 81.90 5.33 45.08
C GLY A 7 80.99 6.22 45.94
N CYS A 8 81.28 7.51 46.14
CA CYS A 8 80.31 8.44 46.74
C CYS A 8 80.04 9.61 45.79
N GLY A 9 78.95 9.51 45.03
CA GLY A 9 78.35 10.64 44.31
C GLY A 9 77.69 11.60 45.27
N CYS A 10 78.48 12.35 46.04
CA CYS A 10 78.05 13.62 46.65
C CYS A 10 78.43 14.73 45.67
N GLY A 11 77.78 14.72 44.51
CA GLY A 11 77.81 15.83 43.55
C GLY A 11 76.49 16.59 43.65
N ASP A 12 76.57 17.91 43.56
CA ASP A 12 75.44 18.83 43.50
C ASP A 12 74.28 18.28 42.66
N ASP A 13 73.11 18.14 43.29
CA ASP A 13 71.89 17.66 42.66
C ASP A 13 71.49 18.63 41.52
N PRO A 14 71.34 18.17 40.27
CA PRO A 14 71.22 19.05 39.13
C PRO A 14 69.91 19.83 39.20
N ILE A 15 69.99 21.11 38.88
CA ILE A 15 68.88 21.98 38.46
C ILE A 15 67.83 21.15 37.71
N ALA A 16 66.64 20.99 38.29
CA ALA A 16 65.60 20.09 37.76
C ALA A 16 64.82 20.71 36.59
N THR A 17 64.92 22.03 36.40
CA THR A 17 64.25 22.78 35.32
C THR A 17 65.16 23.87 34.74
N PRO A 18 65.10 24.15 33.42
CA PRO A 18 64.19 23.54 32.46
C PRO A 18 64.64 22.13 32.04
N LEU A 19 63.70 21.20 31.97
CA LEU A 19 63.88 19.90 31.32
C LEU A 19 64.04 20.10 29.81
N PRO A 20 64.83 19.26 29.11
CA PRO A 20 64.94 19.31 27.66
C PRO A 20 63.56 19.06 27.03
N SER A 21 63.18 19.92 26.08
CA SER A 21 61.96 19.76 25.28
C SER A 21 62.23 18.89 24.06
N GLY A 22 61.25 18.05 23.70
CA GLY A 22 61.33 17.16 22.55
C GLY A 22 61.42 15.68 22.94
N GLY A 23 60.87 14.83 22.07
CA GLY A 23 60.91 13.39 22.19
C GLY A 23 61.11 12.74 20.82
N PRO A 24 61.33 11.41 20.77
CA PRO A 24 61.46 10.72 19.49
C PRO A 24 60.20 10.90 18.62
N PRO A 25 60.35 10.97 17.29
CA PRO A 25 59.23 11.15 16.37
C PRO A 25 58.24 9.98 16.48
N GLY A 26 56.96 10.23 16.19
CA GLY A 26 55.91 9.20 16.13
C GLY A 26 55.14 8.94 17.43
N ARG A 27 55.39 9.71 18.51
CA ARG A 27 54.56 9.67 19.72
C ARG A 27 53.16 10.24 19.48
N SER A 28 52.18 9.81 20.26
CA SER A 28 50.80 10.35 20.26
C SER A 28 50.66 11.60 21.14
N THR A 29 51.71 11.97 21.87
CA THR A 29 51.81 13.20 22.67
C THR A 29 53.22 13.76 22.52
N ILE A 30 53.36 15.09 22.58
CA ILE A 30 54.66 15.76 22.59
C ILE A 30 55.00 16.10 24.04
N ALA A 31 56.17 15.64 24.50
CA ALA A 31 56.74 16.09 25.76
C ALA A 31 57.43 17.44 25.51
N TYR A 32 56.68 18.53 25.68
CA TYR A 32 57.18 19.89 25.48
C TYR A 32 57.24 20.66 26.80
N ARG A 33 56.68 20.10 27.89
CA ARG A 33 56.74 20.69 29.22
C ARG A 33 58.17 20.70 29.76
N THR A 34 58.68 21.88 30.13
CA THR A 34 60.04 22.06 30.66
C THR A 34 60.09 22.04 32.20
N GLY A 35 58.94 21.95 32.87
CA GLY A 35 58.84 21.83 34.33
C GLY A 35 57.40 21.82 34.82
N THR A 36 57.21 21.52 36.10
CA THR A 36 55.93 21.71 36.81
C THR A 36 56.12 22.79 37.88
N TYR A 37 55.03 23.33 38.42
CA TYR A 37 55.07 24.28 39.54
C TYR A 37 56.06 23.85 40.64
N ALA A 38 55.93 22.60 41.13
CA ALA A 38 56.79 22.07 42.18
C ALA A 38 58.28 22.02 41.79
N ALA A 39 58.57 21.65 40.53
CA ALA A 39 59.94 21.55 40.03
C ALA A 39 60.57 22.94 39.80
N PHE A 40 59.81 23.91 39.32
CA PHE A 40 60.26 25.30 39.15
C PHE A 40 60.53 25.96 40.51
N LEU A 41 59.59 25.86 41.45
CA LEU A 41 59.75 26.42 42.79
C LEU A 41 60.96 25.82 43.51
N ALA A 42 61.09 24.49 43.50
CA ALA A 42 62.23 23.80 44.10
C ALA A 42 63.57 24.22 43.46
N THR A 43 63.61 24.40 42.14
CA THR A 43 64.81 24.87 41.43
C THR A 43 65.16 26.31 41.78
N MET A 44 64.18 27.20 41.87
CA MET A 44 64.40 28.61 42.23
C MET A 44 64.86 28.76 43.69
N LEU A 45 64.22 28.05 44.63
CA LEU A 45 64.63 28.04 46.04
C LEU A 45 66.06 27.55 46.23
N ARG A 46 66.49 26.53 45.48
CA ARG A 46 67.88 26.04 45.51
C ARG A 46 68.86 27.06 44.92
N ARG A 47 68.47 27.77 43.85
CA ARG A 47 69.32 28.78 43.20
C ARG A 47 69.58 30.02 44.06
N LEU A 48 68.72 30.34 45.04
CA LEU A 48 68.97 31.42 46.00
C LEU A 48 70.30 31.26 46.75
N SER A 49 70.67 30.02 47.07
CA SER A 49 71.94 29.67 47.75
C SER A 49 73.02 29.20 46.78
N GLY A 50 72.78 29.30 45.47
CA GLY A 50 73.71 28.80 44.44
C GLY A 50 74.85 29.78 44.14
N PRO A 51 76.02 29.28 43.67
CA PRO A 51 77.17 30.12 43.31
C PRO A 51 76.91 31.02 42.09
N ALA A 52 75.88 30.73 41.28
CA ALA A 52 75.52 31.51 40.10
C ALA A 52 74.90 32.88 40.43
N TYR A 53 74.38 33.07 41.65
CA TYR A 53 73.72 34.30 42.08
C TYR A 53 74.26 34.77 43.43
N PRO A 54 75.55 35.14 43.53
CA PRO A 54 76.20 35.45 44.81
C PRO A 54 75.56 36.65 45.53
N ALA A 55 74.94 37.58 44.81
CA ALA A 55 74.20 38.69 45.39
C ALA A 55 72.94 38.26 46.17
N LEU A 56 72.38 37.07 45.89
CA LEU A 56 71.18 36.53 46.54
C LEU A 56 71.51 35.62 47.73
N HIS A 57 72.79 35.35 47.99
CA HIS A 57 73.22 34.43 49.06
C HIS A 57 72.83 34.92 50.46
N ALA A 58 72.62 36.23 50.61
CA ALA A 58 72.15 36.86 51.85
C ALA A 58 70.65 36.62 52.12
N LEU A 59 69.87 36.16 51.13
CA LEU A 59 68.43 35.87 51.27
C LEU A 59 68.22 34.44 51.80
N THR A 60 68.24 34.28 53.12
CA THR A 60 68.18 32.98 53.82
C THR A 60 66.78 32.53 54.23
N VAL A 61 65.77 33.42 54.16
CA VAL A 61 64.38 33.12 54.51
C VAL A 61 63.78 32.08 53.56
N ARG A 62 63.01 31.12 54.08
CA ARG A 62 62.35 30.04 53.31
C ARG A 62 60.88 29.84 53.70
N ASP A 63 60.35 30.73 54.53
CA ASP A 63 58.96 30.69 54.95
C ASP A 63 58.05 31.07 53.78
N THR A 64 56.90 30.39 53.66
CA THR A 64 55.91 30.67 52.62
C THR A 64 55.23 32.03 52.80
N ASP A 65 55.31 32.60 54.00
CA ASP A 65 54.71 33.90 54.32
C ASP A 65 55.63 35.09 53.96
N ASP A 66 56.86 34.84 53.49
CA ASP A 66 57.80 35.88 53.10
C ASP A 66 57.52 36.40 51.67
N PRO A 67 57.47 37.74 51.45
CA PRO A 67 57.22 38.32 50.13
C PRO A 67 58.21 37.89 49.03
N ALA A 68 59.47 37.61 49.37
CA ALA A 68 60.46 37.15 48.39
C ALA A 68 60.22 35.70 47.98
N ILE A 69 59.73 34.85 48.88
CA ILE A 69 59.32 33.48 48.56
C ILE A 69 57.99 33.47 47.80
N ALA A 70 57.06 34.36 48.14
CA ALA A 70 55.83 34.57 47.38
C ALA A 70 56.08 34.99 45.92
N LEU A 71 57.15 35.77 45.64
CA LEU A 71 57.55 36.11 44.27
C LEU A 71 58.07 34.89 43.50
N LEU A 72 58.83 34.00 44.16
CA LEU A 72 59.28 32.75 43.54
C LEU A 72 58.13 31.78 43.31
N ASP A 73 57.18 31.74 44.24
CA ASP A 73 55.94 30.97 44.12
C ASP A 73 55.11 31.45 42.92
N ALA A 74 54.87 32.76 42.81
CA ALA A 74 54.18 33.36 41.67
C ALA A 74 54.92 33.11 40.34
N ALA A 75 56.26 33.19 40.33
CA ALA A 75 57.07 32.87 39.16
C ALA A 75 56.99 31.39 38.78
N ALA A 76 56.87 30.47 39.76
CA ALA A 76 56.73 29.04 39.53
C ALA A 76 55.36 28.71 38.91
N VAL A 77 54.30 29.36 39.42
CA VAL A 77 52.94 29.27 38.83
C VAL A 77 52.96 29.79 37.40
N LEU A 78 53.55 30.96 37.15
CA LEU A 78 53.68 31.50 35.79
C LEU A 78 54.45 30.55 34.87
N GLY A 79 55.57 30.00 35.34
CA GLY A 79 56.37 29.02 34.60
C GLY A 79 55.56 27.79 34.24
N ASP A 80 54.79 27.25 35.18
CA ASP A 80 53.92 26.09 34.97
C ASP A 80 52.82 26.35 33.94
N ILE A 81 52.16 27.50 34.04
CA ILE A 81 51.12 27.94 33.10
C ILE A 81 51.70 28.11 31.69
N LEU A 82 52.84 28.80 31.55
CA LEU A 82 53.46 29.06 30.25
C LEU A 82 53.91 27.77 29.57
N THR A 83 54.54 26.85 30.31
CA THR A 83 54.99 25.59 29.73
C THR A 83 53.83 24.65 29.40
N PHE A 84 52.74 24.69 30.17
CA PHE A 84 51.51 23.96 29.89
C PHE A 84 50.85 24.43 28.59
N TYR A 85 50.69 25.75 28.40
CA TYR A 85 50.14 26.28 27.15
C TYR A 85 51.07 26.04 25.96
N SER A 86 52.39 26.16 26.15
CA SER A 86 53.36 25.86 25.09
C SER A 86 53.26 24.42 24.61
N GLU A 87 53.05 23.47 25.51
CA GLU A 87 52.85 22.06 25.16
C GLU A 87 51.54 21.81 24.40
N ARG A 88 50.44 22.43 24.83
CA ARG A 88 49.15 22.35 24.10
C ARG A 88 49.26 22.96 22.70
N ILE A 89 49.94 24.09 22.56
CA ILE A 89 50.23 24.71 21.24
C ILE A 89 51.08 23.76 20.39
N ALA A 90 52.10 23.13 20.97
CA ALA A 90 52.95 22.19 20.25
C ALA A 90 52.15 20.95 19.78
N HIS A 91 51.23 20.43 20.59
CA HIS A 91 50.36 19.31 20.21
C HIS A 91 49.53 19.65 18.96
N GLU A 92 49.07 20.88 18.84
CA GLU A 92 48.30 21.35 17.68
C GLU A 92 49.14 21.58 16.42
N GLY A 93 50.47 21.64 16.53
CA GLY A 93 51.39 21.85 15.40
C GLY A 93 51.63 20.63 14.51
N TYR A 94 51.24 19.42 14.94
CA TYR A 94 51.49 18.18 14.19
C TYR A 94 50.23 17.36 14.00
N LEU A 95 50.08 16.79 12.80
CA LEU A 95 48.88 16.05 12.41
C LEU A 95 48.51 14.95 13.42
N ARG A 96 49.49 14.19 13.91
CA ARG A 96 49.24 13.04 14.80
C ARG A 96 48.76 13.43 16.20
N THR A 97 49.12 14.62 16.67
CA THR A 97 48.87 15.09 18.05
C THR A 97 47.78 16.15 18.13
N ALA A 98 47.46 16.81 17.02
CA ALA A 98 46.46 17.86 16.98
C ALA A 98 45.06 17.30 17.29
N THR A 99 44.36 18.00 18.17
CA THR A 99 43.00 17.65 18.63
C THR A 99 41.98 18.69 18.21
N ASP A 100 42.41 19.94 18.04
CA ASP A 100 41.55 21.03 17.58
C ASP A 100 41.21 20.85 16.09
N PRO A 101 39.91 20.81 15.72
CA PRO A 101 39.47 20.77 14.33
C PRO A 101 40.08 21.87 13.46
N ARG A 102 40.35 23.06 14.01
CA ARG A 102 40.95 24.18 13.27
C ARG A 102 42.39 23.87 12.87
N SER A 103 43.20 23.37 13.80
CA SER A 103 44.60 23.02 13.55
C SER A 103 44.70 21.95 12.47
N LEU A 104 43.87 20.90 12.57
CA LEU A 104 43.82 19.83 11.58
C LEU A 104 43.43 20.34 10.19
N ARG A 105 42.45 21.26 10.10
CA ARG A 105 42.08 21.91 8.84
C ARG A 105 43.22 22.72 8.23
N LEU A 106 43.95 23.49 9.06
CA LEU A 106 45.09 24.27 8.59
C LEU A 106 46.24 23.37 8.13
N LEU A 107 46.54 22.31 8.86
CA LEU A 107 47.56 21.32 8.49
C LEU A 107 47.18 20.58 7.21
N GLY A 108 45.92 20.18 7.06
CA GLY A 108 45.41 19.55 5.84
C GLY A 108 45.54 20.44 4.61
N ARG A 109 45.29 21.74 4.74
CA ARG A 109 45.44 22.69 3.62
C ARG A 109 46.86 22.81 3.09
N LEU A 110 47.88 22.62 3.94
CA LEU A 110 49.28 22.65 3.49
C LEU A 110 49.55 21.59 2.41
N VAL A 111 48.77 20.51 2.39
CA VAL A 111 48.85 19.42 1.41
C VAL A 111 47.65 19.38 0.46
N GLY A 112 46.87 20.46 0.38
CA GLY A 112 45.69 20.53 -0.50
C GLY A 112 44.48 19.70 -0.03
N HIS A 113 44.50 19.16 1.19
CA HIS A 113 43.37 18.38 1.72
C HIS A 113 42.23 19.30 2.17
N LEU A 114 41.02 19.02 1.67
CA LEU A 114 39.77 19.59 2.17
C LEU A 114 39.05 18.52 3.02
N PRO A 115 38.64 18.83 4.26
CA PRO A 115 37.84 17.91 5.07
C PRO A 115 36.56 17.56 4.34
N ARG A 116 36.14 16.30 4.45
CA ARG A 116 34.90 15.88 3.82
C ARG A 116 33.72 16.61 4.46
N PRO A 117 32.82 17.18 3.65
CA PRO A 117 31.61 17.80 4.18
C PRO A 117 30.67 16.73 4.72
N GLY A 118 29.77 17.11 5.62
CA GLY A 118 28.66 16.25 5.99
C GLY A 118 27.63 16.18 4.87
N ILE A 119 27.03 15.00 4.69
CA ILE A 119 26.04 14.72 3.64
C ILE A 119 24.64 14.78 4.24
N ALA A 120 23.69 15.30 3.47
CA ALA A 120 22.27 15.24 3.79
C ALA A 120 21.69 13.83 3.59
N ALA A 121 20.85 13.38 4.52
CA ALA A 121 20.04 12.18 4.33
C ALA A 121 19.05 12.36 3.16
N GLY A 122 18.79 11.27 2.44
CA GLY A 122 17.84 11.24 1.32
C GLY A 122 16.70 10.26 1.57
N THR A 123 15.51 10.60 1.07
CA THR A 123 14.31 9.74 1.06
C THR A 123 13.38 10.13 -0.11
N VAL A 124 12.18 9.56 -0.15
CA VAL A 124 11.06 10.08 -0.93
C VAL A 124 9.94 10.53 -0.02
N LEU A 125 9.26 11.61 -0.39
CA LEU A 125 8.03 12.07 0.25
C LEU A 125 6.83 11.66 -0.60
N ALA A 126 5.82 11.10 0.05
CA ALA A 126 4.51 10.83 -0.52
C ALA A 126 3.52 11.87 0.02
N TYR A 127 2.85 12.58 -0.89
CA TYR A 127 1.87 13.61 -0.55
C TYR A 127 0.44 13.10 -0.76
N THR A 128 -0.46 13.47 0.15
CA THR A 128 -1.90 13.23 0.02
C THR A 128 -2.59 14.54 -0.30
N LEU A 129 -3.40 14.55 -1.35
CA LEU A 129 -4.23 15.69 -1.77
C LEU A 129 -5.70 15.45 -1.44
N ASP A 130 -6.39 16.47 -0.94
CA ASP A 130 -7.84 16.42 -0.75
C ASP A 130 -8.55 16.56 -2.09
N ARG A 131 -9.70 15.89 -2.22
CA ARG A 131 -10.57 15.99 -3.40
C ARG A 131 -11.33 17.32 -3.34
N ASP A 132 -11.35 18.07 -4.44
CA ASP A 132 -12.22 19.24 -4.55
C ASP A 132 -13.68 18.78 -4.59
N ALA A 133 -14.49 19.17 -3.60
CA ALA A 133 -15.90 18.79 -3.53
C ALA A 133 -16.77 19.54 -4.56
N ARG A 134 -16.26 20.62 -5.17
CA ARG A 134 -17.02 21.45 -6.13
C ARG A 134 -16.86 20.98 -7.57
N THR A 135 -15.74 20.36 -7.89
CA THR A 135 -15.44 19.85 -9.24
C THR A 135 -14.99 18.40 -9.12
N ASP A 136 -15.63 17.49 -9.87
CA ASP A 136 -15.19 16.08 -9.91
C ASP A 136 -13.96 15.87 -10.82
N ALA A 137 -13.22 16.94 -11.08
CA ALA A 137 -12.08 16.96 -11.98
C ALA A 137 -10.81 16.58 -11.22
N ASP A 138 -10.10 15.56 -11.71
CA ASP A 138 -8.81 15.12 -11.16
C ASP A 138 -7.65 15.98 -11.67
N SER A 139 -7.70 17.28 -11.43
CA SER A 139 -6.71 18.22 -11.95
C SER A 139 -5.33 18.05 -11.29
N ALA A 140 -4.26 18.19 -12.08
CA ALA A 140 -2.89 18.15 -11.58
C ALA A 140 -2.55 19.45 -10.84
N VAL A 141 -1.99 19.31 -9.64
CA VAL A 141 -1.45 20.40 -8.82
C VAL A 141 0.05 20.23 -8.70
N THR A 142 0.81 21.29 -9.00
CA THR A 142 2.26 21.25 -8.85
C THR A 142 2.67 21.50 -7.40
N ILE A 143 3.31 20.51 -6.79
CA ILE A 143 4.10 20.69 -5.57
C ILE A 143 5.51 21.11 -6.03
N PRO A 144 5.96 22.35 -5.75
CA PRO A 144 7.21 22.84 -6.29
C PRO A 144 8.42 22.15 -5.66
N ALA A 145 9.53 22.13 -6.40
CA ALA A 145 10.85 21.86 -5.85
C ALA A 145 11.14 22.85 -4.70
N GLY A 146 11.70 22.35 -3.61
CA GLY A 146 11.90 23.12 -2.38
C GLY A 146 10.68 23.18 -1.46
N ALA A 147 9.59 22.46 -1.75
CA ALA A 147 8.49 22.30 -0.81
C ALA A 147 8.98 21.57 0.46
N ARG A 148 8.63 22.11 1.63
CA ARG A 148 9.18 21.68 2.92
C ARG A 148 8.24 20.78 3.72
N ALA A 149 8.83 19.74 4.29
CA ALA A 149 8.25 18.93 5.35
C ALA A 149 9.23 18.80 6.53
N GLN A 150 8.77 18.32 7.67
CA GLN A 150 9.60 18.16 8.87
C GLN A 150 9.29 16.85 9.60
N SER A 151 10.33 16.26 10.20
CA SER A 151 10.19 15.07 11.05
C SER A 151 9.55 15.39 12.40
N VAL A 152 8.84 14.41 12.94
CA VAL A 152 8.44 14.41 14.35
C VAL A 152 9.55 13.72 15.15
N PRO A 153 10.26 14.45 16.04
CA PRO A 153 11.39 13.92 16.78
C PRO A 153 10.98 12.91 17.84
N GLU A 154 11.88 11.99 18.19
CA GLU A 154 11.77 11.20 19.42
C GLU A 154 12.24 11.99 20.66
N GLN A 155 12.11 11.40 21.86
CA GLN A 155 12.50 12.07 23.10
C GLN A 155 14.00 12.38 23.10
N GLY A 156 14.36 13.66 23.09
CA GLY A 156 15.74 14.13 23.05
C GLY A 156 16.27 14.48 21.66
N GLU A 157 15.48 14.28 20.59
CA GLU A 157 15.83 14.67 19.22
C GLU A 157 15.24 16.04 18.84
N GLN A 158 15.82 16.67 17.83
CA GLN A 158 15.28 17.91 17.24
C GLN A 158 14.52 17.62 15.93
N PRO A 159 13.44 18.36 15.63
CA PRO A 159 12.73 18.26 14.35
C PRO A 159 13.62 18.59 13.15
N GLN A 160 13.70 17.70 12.16
CA GLN A 160 14.59 17.83 11.01
C GLN A 160 13.84 18.21 9.73
N PRO A 161 14.21 19.30 9.02
CA PRO A 161 13.51 19.75 7.82
C PRO A 161 13.96 19.01 6.56
N PHE A 162 13.03 18.71 5.66
CA PHE A 162 13.28 18.10 4.36
C PHE A 162 12.69 18.96 3.25
N GLU A 163 13.35 18.98 2.10
CA GLU A 163 12.87 19.67 0.90
C GLU A 163 12.79 18.71 -0.29
N THR A 164 11.75 18.88 -1.11
CA THR A 164 11.59 18.19 -2.40
C THR A 164 12.68 18.62 -3.38
N ALA A 165 13.22 17.65 -4.12
CA ALA A 165 14.32 17.90 -5.07
C ALA A 165 13.87 18.39 -6.45
N GLU A 166 12.62 18.10 -6.82
CA GLU A 166 12.05 18.39 -8.14
C GLU A 166 10.56 18.75 -8.02
N ASP A 167 10.01 19.39 -9.05
CA ASP A 167 8.58 19.68 -9.14
C ASP A 167 7.80 18.36 -9.29
N LEU A 168 6.76 18.19 -8.49
CA LEU A 168 5.87 17.04 -8.54
C LEU A 168 4.48 17.48 -9.03
N PRO A 169 4.06 17.10 -10.25
CA PRO A 169 2.66 17.18 -10.63
C PRO A 169 1.89 16.09 -9.87
N ALA A 170 1.14 16.49 -8.85
CA ALA A 170 0.38 15.62 -7.96
C ALA A 170 -1.11 15.65 -8.31
N ARG A 171 -1.81 14.54 -8.08
CA ARG A 171 -3.27 14.40 -8.30
C ARG A 171 -3.90 13.69 -7.13
N TRP A 172 -5.14 14.01 -6.77
CA TRP A 172 -5.79 13.34 -5.65
C TRP A 172 -6.05 11.86 -5.97
N SER A 173 -6.28 11.50 -7.24
CA SER A 173 -6.42 10.10 -7.65
C SER A 173 -5.15 9.27 -7.45
N PHE A 174 -3.98 9.92 -7.38
CA PHE A 174 -2.66 9.30 -7.22
C PHE A 174 -2.25 9.10 -5.76
N ASN A 175 -3.10 9.51 -4.81
CA ASN A 175 -2.90 9.29 -3.39
C ASN A 175 -2.80 7.80 -3.06
N ASP A 176 -3.61 6.98 -3.74
CA ASP A 176 -3.74 5.54 -3.51
C ASP A 176 -4.33 4.88 -4.75
N LEU A 177 -3.47 4.53 -5.72
CA LEU A 177 -3.92 3.76 -6.89
C LEU A 177 -4.24 2.36 -6.40
N ARG A 178 -5.48 1.93 -6.61
CA ARG A 178 -5.93 0.61 -6.21
C ARG A 178 -5.58 -0.37 -7.32
N VAL A 179 -4.97 -1.48 -6.92
CA VAL A 179 -4.91 -2.66 -7.80
C VAL A 179 -6.33 -3.19 -7.98
N LEU A 180 -6.62 -3.85 -9.09
CA LEU A 180 -7.92 -4.48 -9.29
C LEU A 180 -8.19 -5.48 -8.14
N LEU A 181 -9.19 -5.18 -7.29
CA LEU A 181 -9.49 -5.88 -6.03
C LEU A 181 -10.54 -6.98 -6.20
N VAL A 182 -10.52 -7.93 -5.27
CA VAL A 182 -11.51 -9.02 -5.10
C VAL A 182 -12.48 -8.68 -3.97
N VAL A 183 -13.77 -9.01 -4.15
CA VAL A 183 -14.73 -9.16 -3.04
C VAL A 183 -14.38 -10.45 -2.29
N ARG A 184 -13.79 -10.34 -1.10
CA ARG A 184 -13.37 -11.48 -0.27
C ARG A 184 -14.47 -11.85 0.72
N ASP A 185 -14.92 -13.11 0.66
CA ASP A 185 -15.78 -13.82 1.61
C ASP A 185 -17.25 -13.33 1.74
N VAL A 186 -18.19 -14.27 1.61
CA VAL A 186 -19.59 -14.06 1.99
C VAL A 186 -20.08 -15.14 2.94
N THR A 187 -20.39 -14.71 4.16
CA THR A 187 -21.07 -15.47 5.20
C THR A 187 -22.49 -14.95 5.35
N VAL A 188 -23.45 -15.88 5.41
CA VAL A 188 -24.86 -15.58 5.65
C VAL A 188 -25.08 -15.39 7.15
N ASP A 189 -25.38 -14.17 7.59
CA ASP A 189 -25.95 -13.91 8.92
C ASP A 189 -27.44 -13.60 8.78
N PRO A 190 -28.34 -14.55 9.09
CA PRO A 190 -29.79 -14.34 9.02
C PRO A 190 -30.32 -13.30 10.02
N ARG A 191 -29.50 -12.79 10.95
CA ARG A 191 -29.94 -11.90 12.04
C ARG A 191 -29.69 -10.41 11.78
N ALA A 192 -28.99 -10.03 10.70
CA ALA A 192 -28.48 -8.67 10.50
C ALA A 192 -29.17 -7.84 9.39
N ASP A 193 -30.23 -8.35 8.75
CA ASP A 193 -31.09 -7.59 7.81
C ASP A 193 -30.36 -6.92 6.62
N VAL A 194 -29.22 -7.47 6.19
CA VAL A 194 -28.47 -7.06 5.00
C VAL A 194 -28.05 -8.30 4.20
N THR A 195 -28.35 -8.32 2.89
CA THR A 195 -27.90 -9.36 1.95
C THR A 195 -26.77 -8.81 1.10
N ILE A 196 -25.58 -9.40 1.21
CA ILE A 196 -24.44 -9.15 0.30
C ILE A 196 -23.95 -10.51 -0.20
N VAL A 197 -23.75 -10.61 -1.52
CA VAL A 197 -23.43 -11.84 -2.26
C VAL A 197 -21.94 -11.90 -2.56
N GLY A 198 -21.31 -13.07 -2.37
CA GLY A 198 -19.89 -13.29 -2.63
C GLY A 198 -19.66 -14.74 -3.00
N LEU A 199 -18.78 -14.91 -3.98
CA LEU A 199 -18.45 -16.20 -4.56
C LEU A 199 -17.48 -16.91 -3.62
N GLU A 200 -17.76 -18.18 -3.31
CA GLU A 200 -16.79 -19.05 -2.64
C GLU A 200 -15.46 -18.97 -3.40
N ARG A 201 -14.36 -18.88 -2.66
CA ARG A 201 -13.01 -19.01 -3.22
C ARG A 201 -13.02 -20.31 -4.05
N PRO A 202 -12.78 -20.26 -5.38
CA PRO A 202 -12.73 -21.49 -6.15
C PRO A 202 -11.71 -22.41 -5.45
N PRO A 203 -12.01 -23.71 -5.28
CA PRO A 203 -11.04 -24.64 -4.73
C PRO A 203 -9.74 -24.45 -5.48
N ALA A 204 -8.60 -24.56 -4.77
CA ALA A 204 -7.29 -24.41 -5.38
C ALA A 204 -7.29 -25.17 -6.72
N PRO A 205 -6.95 -24.50 -7.84
CA PRO A 205 -7.20 -25.03 -9.17
C PRO A 205 -6.67 -26.46 -9.24
N ASP A 206 -7.46 -27.41 -9.74
CA ASP A 206 -6.97 -28.75 -10.00
C ASP A 206 -5.97 -28.66 -11.15
N LEU A 207 -4.72 -28.35 -10.82
CA LEU A 207 -3.64 -28.16 -11.76
C LEU A 207 -3.40 -29.43 -12.60
N ARG A 208 -3.82 -30.60 -12.10
CA ARG A 208 -3.83 -31.84 -12.88
C ARG A 208 -4.94 -31.82 -13.92
N ALA A 209 -6.12 -31.30 -13.60
CA ALA A 209 -7.17 -31.08 -14.58
C ALA A 209 -6.75 -30.05 -15.63
N GLU A 210 -6.08 -28.97 -15.25
CA GLU A 210 -5.52 -28.00 -16.20
C GLU A 210 -4.45 -28.63 -17.11
N LEU A 211 -3.53 -29.44 -16.58
CA LEU A 211 -2.58 -30.18 -17.41
C LEU A 211 -3.28 -31.18 -18.34
N ARG A 212 -4.31 -31.88 -17.86
CA ARG A 212 -5.14 -32.76 -18.70
C ARG A 212 -5.86 -31.99 -19.81
N ALA A 213 -6.36 -30.79 -19.52
CA ALA A 213 -6.97 -29.91 -20.52
C ALA A 213 -5.94 -29.42 -21.53
N LEU A 214 -4.73 -29.04 -21.11
CA LEU A 214 -3.63 -28.68 -22.01
C LEU A 214 -3.22 -29.85 -22.92
N ILE A 215 -3.20 -31.08 -22.39
CA ILE A 215 -2.96 -32.30 -23.16
C ILE A 215 -4.09 -32.54 -24.17
N ALA A 216 -5.34 -32.29 -23.79
CA ALA A 216 -6.50 -32.38 -24.70
C ALA A 216 -6.44 -31.32 -25.79
N GLU A 217 -6.13 -30.06 -25.47
CA GLU A 217 -5.96 -28.96 -26.43
C GLU A 217 -4.80 -29.24 -27.41
N ALA A 218 -3.71 -29.84 -26.92
CA ALA A 218 -2.60 -30.29 -27.76
C ALA A 218 -3.00 -31.44 -28.71
N ARG A 219 -4.00 -32.25 -28.34
CA ARG A 219 -4.58 -33.32 -29.19
C ARG A 219 -5.60 -32.77 -30.19
N GLU A 220 -6.39 -31.77 -29.79
CA GLU A 220 -7.45 -31.14 -30.59
C GLU A 220 -6.95 -30.09 -31.60
N ASN A 221 -5.73 -29.57 -31.45
CA ASN A 221 -5.11 -28.70 -32.47
C ASN A 221 -4.76 -29.50 -33.76
N ASP A 222 -5.78 -29.64 -34.60
CA ASP A 222 -6.12 -30.74 -35.52
C ASP A 222 -5.26 -30.90 -36.80
N ARG A 223 -3.99 -30.47 -36.81
CA ARG A 223 -3.10 -30.73 -37.97
C ARG A 223 -1.68 -31.17 -37.63
N MET A 224 -1.14 -30.77 -36.48
CA MET A 224 0.25 -31.09 -36.12
C MET A 224 0.38 -32.40 -35.34
N PHE A 225 -0.53 -32.66 -34.39
CA PHE A 225 -0.52 -33.88 -33.57
C PHE A 225 -0.71 -35.15 -34.41
N ALA A 226 -1.64 -35.11 -35.36
CA ALA A 226 -1.94 -36.23 -36.27
C ALA A 226 -0.83 -36.50 -37.33
N ARG A 227 0.06 -35.53 -37.60
CA ARG A 227 1.10 -35.65 -38.64
C ARG A 227 2.54 -35.72 -38.11
N SER A 228 2.78 -35.30 -36.87
CA SER A 228 4.11 -35.28 -36.26
C SER A 228 4.30 -36.43 -35.27
N LYS A 229 5.25 -37.33 -35.55
CA LYS A 229 5.69 -38.35 -34.58
C LYS A 229 6.36 -37.72 -33.35
N ILE A 230 7.02 -36.57 -33.50
CA ILE A 230 7.72 -35.88 -32.42
C ILE A 230 6.73 -35.36 -31.36
N ILE A 231 5.67 -34.67 -31.81
CA ILE A 231 4.64 -34.13 -30.92
C ILE A 231 3.86 -35.27 -30.26
N ARG A 232 3.46 -36.28 -31.05
CA ARG A 232 2.69 -37.42 -30.52
C ARG A 232 3.47 -38.22 -29.49
N GLY A 233 4.76 -38.50 -29.76
CA GLY A 233 5.64 -39.18 -28.82
C GLY A 233 5.75 -38.41 -27.51
N TYR A 234 6.10 -37.11 -27.58
CA TYR A 234 6.24 -36.30 -26.38
C TYR A 234 4.94 -36.15 -25.56
N VAL A 235 3.81 -35.91 -26.22
CA VAL A 235 2.52 -35.77 -25.52
C VAL A 235 2.08 -37.08 -24.84
N THR A 236 2.28 -38.22 -25.51
CA THR A 236 1.78 -39.51 -25.04
C THR A 236 2.74 -40.20 -24.08
N GLU A 237 4.05 -40.10 -24.32
CA GLU A 237 5.09 -40.83 -23.59
C GLU A 237 5.74 -39.98 -22.48
N THR A 238 5.53 -38.66 -22.48
CA THR A 238 6.14 -37.77 -21.46
C THR A 238 5.09 -36.94 -20.70
N LEU A 239 4.24 -36.21 -21.42
CA LEU A 239 3.26 -35.30 -20.81
C LEU A 239 2.10 -36.02 -20.13
N GLN A 240 1.59 -37.10 -20.74
CA GLN A 240 0.50 -37.89 -20.17
C GLN A 240 0.93 -38.55 -18.83
N PRO A 241 2.09 -39.25 -18.73
CA PRO A 241 2.59 -39.72 -17.44
C PRO A 241 2.79 -38.63 -16.39
N ALA A 242 3.16 -37.41 -16.79
CA ALA A 242 3.29 -36.28 -15.88
C ALA A 242 1.95 -35.82 -15.26
N ALA A 243 0.84 -35.99 -15.98
CA ALA A 243 -0.50 -35.72 -15.46
C ALA A 243 -1.00 -36.82 -14.51
N ASP A 244 -0.56 -38.06 -14.74
CA ASP A 244 -1.03 -39.26 -14.04
C ASP A 244 -0.18 -39.63 -12.80
N GLY A 245 1.04 -39.11 -12.65
CA GLY A 245 1.96 -39.44 -11.53
C GLY A 245 1.72 -38.63 -10.24
N ASP A 246 2.10 -39.15 -9.06
CA ASP A 246 1.73 -38.62 -7.74
C ASP A 246 2.20 -37.19 -7.41
N ASP A 247 3.31 -36.71 -8.00
CA ASP A 247 3.82 -35.34 -7.85
C ASP A 247 3.75 -34.60 -9.20
N LEU A 248 2.79 -33.68 -9.31
CA LEU A 248 2.55 -32.89 -10.53
C LEU A 248 3.73 -31.94 -10.85
N HIS A 249 4.36 -31.36 -9.84
CA HIS A 249 5.51 -30.46 -10.05
C HIS A 249 6.70 -31.23 -10.61
N LEU A 250 6.96 -32.43 -10.08
CA LEU A 250 8.00 -33.33 -10.56
C LEU A 250 7.71 -33.81 -11.98
N GLY A 251 6.47 -34.25 -12.25
CA GLY A 251 6.03 -34.66 -13.59
C GLY A 251 6.21 -33.55 -14.62
N LEU A 252 5.79 -32.32 -14.31
CA LEU A 252 5.95 -31.15 -15.18
C LEU A 252 7.43 -30.77 -15.40
N SER A 253 8.27 -30.93 -14.39
CA SER A 253 9.72 -30.69 -14.50
C SER A 253 10.40 -31.68 -15.43
N ALA A 254 10.07 -32.97 -15.31
CA ALA A 254 10.55 -34.02 -16.21
C ALA A 254 10.05 -33.79 -17.64
N ALA A 255 8.78 -33.40 -17.80
CA ALA A 255 8.22 -33.05 -19.10
C ALA A 255 8.98 -31.89 -19.76
N LEU A 256 9.19 -30.78 -19.05
CA LEU A 256 9.93 -29.62 -19.56
C LEU A 256 11.37 -29.98 -19.98
N ALA A 257 12.06 -30.81 -19.20
CA ALA A 257 13.42 -31.25 -19.52
C ALA A 257 13.48 -32.15 -20.76
N ALA A 258 12.45 -32.96 -21.00
CA ALA A 258 12.35 -33.87 -22.14
C ALA A 258 11.74 -33.24 -23.41
N LEU A 259 11.56 -31.91 -23.46
CA LEU A 259 11.06 -31.23 -24.66
C LEU A 259 11.95 -31.55 -25.88
N PRO A 260 11.39 -32.05 -27.00
CA PRO A 260 12.17 -32.52 -28.14
C PRO A 260 12.63 -31.37 -29.05
N LEU A 261 13.23 -30.32 -28.48
CA LEU A 261 13.59 -29.09 -29.18
C LEU A 261 14.63 -29.30 -30.28
N SER A 262 15.62 -30.16 -30.03
CA SER A 262 16.68 -30.53 -30.98
C SER A 262 16.14 -31.38 -32.13
N ALA A 263 15.25 -32.34 -31.85
CA ALA A 263 14.57 -33.12 -32.89
C ALA A 263 13.59 -32.26 -33.73
N ALA A 264 13.01 -31.21 -33.14
CA ALA A 264 12.11 -30.29 -33.81
C ALA A 264 12.81 -29.19 -34.62
N GLN A 265 14.11 -28.96 -34.43
CA GLN A 265 14.87 -27.87 -35.07
C GLN A 265 14.74 -27.80 -36.60
N PRO A 266 14.69 -28.91 -37.37
CA PRO A 266 14.48 -28.88 -38.82
C PRO A 266 13.06 -28.49 -39.27
N TYR A 267 12.11 -28.38 -38.32
CA TYR A 267 10.70 -28.17 -38.58
C TYR A 267 10.21 -26.90 -37.86
N PRO A 268 10.29 -25.72 -38.50
CA PRO A 268 10.04 -24.42 -37.86
C PRO A 268 8.69 -24.32 -37.16
N ASN A 269 7.65 -24.92 -37.74
CA ASN A 269 6.31 -24.92 -37.19
C ASN A 269 6.20 -25.75 -35.90
N ILE A 270 6.91 -26.89 -35.81
CA ILE A 270 6.93 -27.76 -34.63
C ILE A 270 7.80 -27.11 -33.54
N HIS A 271 8.97 -26.59 -33.92
CA HIS A 271 9.86 -25.91 -33.00
C HIS A 271 9.18 -24.67 -32.39
N GLY A 272 8.55 -23.82 -33.21
CA GLY A 272 7.82 -22.64 -32.78
C GLY A 272 6.64 -22.96 -31.86
N TRP A 273 5.89 -24.03 -32.14
CA TRP A 273 4.81 -24.50 -31.26
C TRP A 273 5.34 -24.98 -29.90
N LEU A 274 6.42 -25.78 -29.88
CA LEU A 274 7.04 -26.23 -28.63
C LEU A 274 7.58 -25.06 -27.80
N THR A 275 8.29 -24.12 -28.42
CA THR A 275 8.95 -23.01 -27.70
C THR A 275 8.02 -21.86 -27.35
N GLY A 276 7.04 -21.58 -28.20
CA GLY A 276 6.18 -20.40 -28.13
C GLY A 276 4.80 -20.66 -27.51
N TRP A 277 4.27 -21.88 -27.60
CA TRP A 277 2.95 -22.22 -27.08
C TRP A 277 3.02 -23.18 -25.90
N LEU A 278 3.69 -24.34 -26.05
CA LEU A 278 3.67 -25.38 -25.02
C LEU A 278 4.60 -25.06 -23.83
N ARG A 279 5.86 -24.70 -24.11
CA ARG A 279 6.87 -24.46 -23.08
C ARG A 279 6.48 -23.36 -22.09
N PRO A 280 5.95 -22.18 -22.49
CA PRO A 280 5.51 -21.15 -21.55
C PRO A 280 4.37 -21.64 -20.65
N ARG A 281 3.39 -22.36 -21.20
CA ARG A 281 2.25 -22.90 -20.45
C ARG A 281 2.66 -23.99 -19.45
N LEU A 282 3.60 -24.86 -19.82
CA LEU A 282 4.18 -25.85 -18.91
C LEU A 282 5.03 -25.21 -17.80
N HIS A 283 5.78 -24.15 -18.11
CA HIS A 283 6.49 -23.38 -17.07
C HIS A 283 5.52 -22.72 -16.09
N GLU A 284 4.39 -22.21 -16.59
CA GLU A 284 3.35 -21.58 -15.78
C GLU A 284 2.62 -22.59 -14.89
N LEU A 285 2.20 -23.73 -15.45
CA LEU A 285 1.63 -24.84 -14.68
C LEU A 285 2.60 -25.35 -13.62
N ARG A 286 3.89 -25.47 -13.93
CA ARG A 286 4.90 -25.89 -12.95
C ARG A 286 5.05 -24.86 -11.84
N ARG A 287 5.07 -23.57 -12.19
CA ARG A 287 5.15 -22.46 -11.22
C ARG A 287 3.97 -22.49 -10.25
N ARG A 288 2.75 -22.70 -10.77
CA ARG A 288 1.54 -22.81 -9.96
C ARG A 288 1.49 -24.12 -9.15
N ALA A 289 1.96 -25.24 -9.70
CA ALA A 289 2.05 -26.52 -8.98
C ALA A 289 2.99 -26.46 -7.78
N ARG A 290 4.02 -25.61 -7.84
CA ARG A 290 4.92 -25.31 -6.71
C ARG A 290 4.28 -24.45 -5.62
N GLN A 291 3.24 -23.69 -5.96
CA GLN A 291 2.54 -22.76 -5.07
C GLN A 291 1.27 -23.37 -4.45
N ALA A 292 0.82 -24.54 -4.93
CA ALA A 292 -0.37 -25.22 -4.43
C ALA A 292 -0.15 -25.78 -3.01
N PRO A 293 -1.15 -25.70 -2.11
CA PRO A 293 -1.01 -25.97 -0.67
C PRO A 293 -0.83 -27.46 -0.26
N ASN A 294 -0.30 -28.31 -1.13
CA ASN A 294 0.03 -29.71 -0.83
C ASN A 294 1.54 -29.99 -0.85
N ALA A 295 2.35 -29.02 -0.40
CA ALA A 295 3.74 -29.24 -0.06
C ALA A 295 3.86 -29.13 1.46
N THR A 296 4.45 -30.15 2.10
CA THR A 296 4.89 -30.14 3.51
C THR A 296 5.06 -28.72 4.04
N THR A 297 4.20 -28.30 4.98
CA THR A 297 4.21 -26.92 5.52
C THR A 297 5.62 -26.56 5.97
N LEU A 298 6.01 -25.28 5.96
CA LEU A 298 7.33 -24.86 6.46
C LEU A 298 7.54 -25.42 7.87
N THR A 299 6.46 -25.42 8.66
CA THR A 299 6.36 -26.02 9.98
C THR A 299 6.59 -27.55 9.98
N GLU A 300 5.99 -28.32 9.05
CA GLU A 300 6.25 -29.77 8.92
C GLU A 300 7.65 -30.09 8.37
N ALA A 301 8.19 -29.25 7.49
CA ALA A 301 9.51 -29.42 6.89
C ALA A 301 10.63 -29.16 7.92
N LEU A 302 10.40 -28.24 8.86
CA LEU A 302 11.28 -27.96 10.00
C LEU A 302 11.13 -28.98 11.14
N ARG A 303 9.97 -29.64 11.29
CA ARG A 303 9.71 -30.69 12.31
C ARG A 303 10.53 -31.97 12.12
N LEU A 304 11.33 -32.07 11.07
CA LEU A 304 12.23 -33.16 10.79
C LEU A 304 13.62 -32.91 11.46
N GLY A 305 13.65 -32.83 12.80
CA GLY A 305 14.86 -32.96 13.63
C GLY A 305 14.87 -32.12 14.90
N GLU A 306 14.84 -32.78 16.07
CA GLU A 306 15.32 -32.35 17.41
C GLU A 306 15.57 -30.83 17.63
N ALA A 307 14.51 -30.03 17.68
CA ALA A 307 14.59 -28.61 18.01
C ALA A 307 14.87 -28.38 19.51
N THR A 308 15.92 -27.62 19.85
CA THR A 308 16.20 -27.15 21.22
C THR A 308 15.33 -25.96 21.65
N ASN A 309 14.84 -25.14 20.71
CA ASN A 309 13.93 -24.01 20.99
C ASN A 309 13.01 -23.67 19.79
N PRO A 310 11.70 -23.97 19.86
CA PRO A 310 10.78 -23.80 18.73
C PRO A 310 10.57 -22.35 18.28
N ALA A 311 10.88 -21.35 19.12
CA ALA A 311 10.74 -19.94 18.74
C ALA A 311 11.89 -19.47 17.83
N THR A 312 13.11 -19.98 18.01
CA THR A 312 14.27 -19.61 17.18
C THR A 312 14.22 -20.31 15.83
N ASP A 313 13.76 -21.56 15.78
CA ASP A 313 13.53 -22.31 14.53
C ASP A 313 12.53 -21.58 13.61
N GLY A 314 11.40 -21.14 14.17
CA GLY A 314 10.38 -20.41 13.42
C GLY A 314 10.91 -19.07 12.88
N LEU A 315 11.64 -18.30 13.71
CA LEU A 315 12.28 -17.06 13.29
C LEU A 315 13.33 -17.31 12.20
N GLY A 316 14.15 -18.34 12.37
CA GLY A 316 15.17 -18.75 11.44
C GLY A 316 14.60 -18.92 10.03
N ALA A 317 13.53 -19.70 9.90
CA ALA A 317 12.91 -19.95 8.60
C ALA A 317 12.41 -18.66 7.88
N LEU A 318 12.11 -17.60 8.62
CA LEU A 318 11.68 -16.30 8.10
C LEU A 318 12.82 -15.33 7.78
N LEU A 319 14.00 -15.50 8.40
CA LEU A 319 15.13 -14.59 8.23
C LEU A 319 15.54 -14.41 6.76
N ALA A 320 15.47 -15.47 5.95
CA ALA A 320 15.78 -15.43 4.52
C ALA A 320 14.92 -14.39 3.79
N GLY A 321 13.61 -14.49 3.97
CA GLY A 321 12.64 -13.60 3.34
C GLY A 321 12.72 -12.19 3.91
N LEU A 322 12.89 -12.04 5.23
CA LEU A 322 13.02 -10.74 5.89
C LEU A 322 14.29 -9.97 5.48
N ARG A 323 15.37 -10.67 5.11
CA ARG A 323 16.64 -10.05 4.63
C ARG A 323 16.63 -9.68 3.15
N ARG A 324 15.65 -10.15 2.38
CA ARG A 324 15.54 -9.78 0.96
C ARG A 324 15.42 -8.26 0.86
N SER A 325 16.25 -7.63 0.03
CA SER A 325 16.23 -6.18 -0.16
C SER A 325 15.15 -5.77 -1.17
N PRO A 326 14.57 -4.56 -1.04
CA PRO A 326 13.71 -3.96 -2.05
C PRO A 326 14.36 -3.88 -3.44
N ALA A 327 13.55 -3.89 -4.49
CA ALA A 327 14.03 -3.55 -5.83
C ALA A 327 14.58 -2.11 -5.84
N VAL A 328 15.70 -1.89 -6.53
CA VAL A 328 16.30 -0.56 -6.69
C VAL A 328 15.90 0.01 -8.06
N PRO A 329 15.10 1.08 -8.12
CA PRO A 329 14.71 1.68 -9.39
C PRO A 329 15.87 2.44 -10.05
N PRO A 330 15.75 2.78 -11.34
CA PRO A 330 16.67 3.69 -12.01
C PRO A 330 16.83 5.03 -11.26
N ALA A 331 17.97 5.69 -11.41
CA ALA A 331 18.26 6.95 -10.69
C ALA A 331 17.27 8.09 -11.05
N GLY A 332 16.77 8.09 -12.29
CA GLY A 332 15.80 9.05 -12.81
C GLY A 332 15.24 8.59 -14.15
N SER A 333 14.32 9.37 -14.71
CA SER A 333 13.61 9.07 -15.96
C SER A 333 14.52 8.99 -17.20
N PHE A 334 15.71 9.61 -17.15
CA PHE A 334 16.73 9.55 -18.20
C PHE A 334 17.49 8.22 -18.24
N ALA A 335 17.54 7.49 -17.12
CA ALA A 335 18.19 6.18 -17.02
C ALA A 335 17.21 5.02 -17.29
N LEU A 336 15.96 5.34 -17.66
CA LEU A 336 14.94 4.36 -17.97
C LEU A 336 15.18 3.82 -19.39
N ASP A 337 15.23 2.50 -19.51
CA ASP A 337 15.25 1.86 -20.83
C ASP A 337 13.88 2.04 -21.49
N ARG A 338 13.84 2.69 -22.66
CA ARG A 338 12.61 3.03 -23.37
C ARG A 338 12.52 2.19 -24.62
N ASP A 339 11.61 1.22 -24.62
CA ASP A 339 11.29 0.44 -25.81
C ASP A 339 10.26 1.20 -26.69
N PRO A 340 10.64 1.66 -27.90
CA PRO A 340 9.71 2.34 -28.79
C PRO A 340 8.54 1.44 -29.20
N ALA A 341 8.73 0.12 -29.31
CA ALA A 341 7.66 -0.79 -29.68
C ALA A 341 6.58 -0.87 -28.58
N ALA A 342 6.98 -0.78 -27.32
CA ALA A 342 6.05 -0.69 -26.20
C ALA A 342 5.37 0.69 -26.11
N LEU A 343 6.13 1.78 -26.31
CA LEU A 343 5.60 3.16 -26.21
C LEU A 343 4.62 3.53 -27.34
N PHE A 344 4.84 3.02 -28.55
CA PHE A 344 3.94 3.21 -29.70
C PHE A 344 3.05 2.00 -29.97
N GLY A 345 3.06 1.02 -29.06
CA GLY A 345 2.25 -0.19 -29.18
C GLY A 345 0.75 0.08 -29.00
N PRO A 346 -0.12 -0.83 -29.49
CA PRO A 346 -1.55 -0.75 -29.28
C PRO A 346 -1.88 -0.73 -27.78
N GLY A 347 -2.82 0.13 -27.39
CA GLY A 347 -3.18 0.37 -25.98
C GLY A 347 -2.23 1.28 -25.23
N SER A 348 -1.16 1.81 -25.83
CA SER A 348 -0.31 2.82 -25.16
C SER A 348 -1.10 4.10 -24.87
N ASP A 349 -0.93 4.64 -23.66
CA ASP A 349 -1.53 5.92 -23.25
C ASP A 349 -0.99 7.11 -24.06
N LEU A 350 0.18 6.96 -24.68
CA LEU A 350 0.87 8.02 -25.43
C LEU A 350 0.01 8.59 -26.58
N GLY A 351 -0.78 7.74 -27.27
CA GLY A 351 -1.63 8.20 -28.37
C GLY A 351 -2.70 9.20 -27.91
N VAL A 352 -3.31 8.93 -26.75
CA VAL A 352 -4.35 9.78 -26.15
C VAL A 352 -3.74 11.07 -25.60
N GLN A 353 -2.56 11.00 -24.98
CA GLN A 353 -1.81 12.18 -24.57
C GLN A 353 -1.45 13.09 -25.76
N LEU A 354 -1.01 12.51 -26.88
CA LEU A 354 -0.72 13.26 -28.11
C LEU A 354 -1.99 13.92 -28.67
N LEU A 355 -3.14 13.23 -28.67
CA LEU A 355 -4.40 13.81 -29.11
C LEU A 355 -4.83 15.00 -28.23
N ALA A 356 -4.73 14.88 -26.91
CA ALA A 356 -5.01 15.96 -25.97
C ALA A 356 -4.05 17.15 -26.15
N ALA A 357 -2.79 16.90 -26.51
CA ALA A 357 -1.81 17.94 -26.79
C ALA A 357 -2.05 18.64 -28.15
N LEU A 358 -2.51 17.90 -29.16
CA LEU A 358 -2.81 18.42 -30.49
C LEU A 358 -4.12 19.21 -30.54
N ASP A 359 -5.15 18.80 -29.78
CA ASP A 359 -6.38 19.56 -29.59
C ASP A 359 -6.66 19.76 -28.09
N PRO A 360 -6.21 20.90 -27.52
CA PRO A 360 -6.41 21.21 -26.10
C PRO A 360 -7.87 21.21 -25.64
N ARG A 361 -8.85 21.34 -26.56
CA ARG A 361 -10.28 21.28 -26.21
C ARG A 361 -10.72 19.88 -25.78
N LEU A 362 -9.98 18.84 -26.20
CA LEU A 362 -10.25 17.46 -25.83
C LEU A 362 -9.68 17.10 -24.46
N ALA A 363 -8.68 17.84 -23.96
CA ALA A 363 -7.93 17.45 -22.76
C ALA A 363 -8.82 17.19 -21.53
N GLU A 364 -9.85 18.01 -21.31
CA GLU A 364 -10.75 17.88 -20.16
C GLU A 364 -11.85 16.84 -20.33
N THR A 365 -12.17 16.43 -21.57
CA THR A 365 -13.32 15.56 -21.87
C THR A 365 -12.94 14.16 -22.32
N LEU A 366 -11.72 13.96 -22.82
CA LEU A 366 -11.27 12.73 -23.45
C LEU A 366 -11.23 11.55 -22.48
N TYR A 367 -10.53 11.67 -21.34
CA TYR A 367 -10.46 10.60 -20.33
C TYR A 367 -11.81 10.34 -19.64
N PRO A 368 -12.59 11.36 -19.24
CA PRO A 368 -13.94 11.14 -18.71
C PRO A 368 -14.88 10.43 -19.70
N ALA A 369 -14.79 10.75 -21.00
CA ALA A 369 -15.55 10.07 -22.04
C ALA A 369 -15.08 8.63 -22.21
N TRP A 370 -13.76 8.41 -22.32
CA TRP A 370 -13.19 7.08 -22.53
C TRP A 370 -13.51 6.12 -21.38
N ARG A 371 -13.50 6.60 -20.13
CA ARG A 371 -13.89 5.83 -18.94
C ARG A 371 -15.35 5.35 -18.99
N ARG A 372 -16.23 6.04 -19.73
CA ARG A 372 -17.68 5.76 -19.80
C ARG A 372 -18.10 4.99 -21.03
N ILE A 373 -17.20 4.79 -22.00
CA ILE A 373 -17.52 3.98 -23.18
C ILE A 373 -17.50 2.51 -22.78
N ASP A 374 -18.64 1.86 -22.94
CA ASP A 374 -18.77 0.41 -22.86
C ASP A 374 -18.26 -0.19 -24.17
N LEU A 375 -17.14 -0.90 -24.10
CA LEU A 375 -16.48 -1.55 -25.23
C LEU A 375 -16.77 -3.07 -25.26
N ALA A 376 -17.47 -3.60 -24.26
CA ALA A 376 -17.76 -5.02 -24.15
C ALA A 376 -19.01 -5.42 -24.96
N ALA A 377 -19.10 -6.69 -25.33
CA ALA A 377 -20.33 -7.23 -25.92
C ALA A 377 -21.49 -7.12 -24.90
N PRO A 378 -22.72 -6.77 -25.34
CA PRO A 378 -23.85 -6.63 -24.41
C PRO A 378 -24.06 -7.95 -23.65
N PRO A 379 -24.12 -7.92 -22.31
CA PRO A 379 -24.24 -9.13 -21.52
C PRO A 379 -25.54 -9.87 -21.86
N ALA A 380 -25.47 -11.21 -21.97
CA ALA A 380 -26.67 -12.05 -22.11
C ALA A 380 -27.63 -11.91 -20.89
N LEU A 381 -27.08 -11.47 -19.76
CA LEU A 381 -27.82 -11.13 -18.55
C LEU A 381 -28.12 -9.62 -18.53
N HIS A 382 -29.38 -9.26 -18.80
CA HIS A 382 -29.82 -7.85 -18.83
C HIS A 382 -29.91 -7.18 -17.45
N GLY A 383 -29.92 -7.96 -16.36
CA GLY A 383 -29.90 -7.45 -15.00
C GLY A 383 -30.37 -8.49 -13.98
N ILE A 384 -29.92 -8.35 -12.73
CA ILE A 384 -30.38 -9.15 -11.60
C ILE A 384 -31.31 -8.26 -10.77
N ARG A 385 -32.41 -8.81 -10.30
CA ARG A 385 -33.38 -8.10 -9.45
C ARG A 385 -33.62 -8.89 -8.17
N VAL A 386 -33.54 -8.24 -7.01
CA VAL A 386 -33.98 -8.80 -5.73
C VAL A 386 -35.39 -8.31 -5.46
N MET A 387 -36.34 -9.24 -5.36
CA MET A 387 -37.72 -8.92 -5.01
C MET A 387 -37.80 -8.76 -3.49
N ARG A 388 -37.94 -7.51 -3.03
CA ARG A 388 -37.92 -7.17 -1.60
C ARG A 388 -39.24 -7.44 -0.89
N THR A 389 -40.31 -7.67 -1.64
CA THR A 389 -41.65 -7.84 -1.10
C THR A 389 -42.22 -9.16 -1.57
N VAL A 390 -42.74 -9.95 -0.63
CA VAL A 390 -43.55 -11.15 -0.90
C VAL A 390 -44.96 -10.87 -0.43
N ALA A 391 -45.94 -11.08 -1.29
CA ALA A 391 -47.35 -10.84 -1.04
C ALA A 391 -48.22 -11.93 -1.68
N THR A 392 -49.50 -11.94 -1.33
CA THR A 392 -50.52 -12.76 -1.99
C THR A 392 -51.62 -11.88 -2.59
N PRO A 393 -52.39 -12.34 -3.58
CA PRO A 393 -53.53 -11.59 -4.08
C PRO A 393 -54.61 -11.39 -3.01
N PHE A 394 -55.29 -10.25 -3.03
CA PHE A 394 -56.44 -9.98 -2.18
C PHE A 394 -57.53 -11.04 -2.37
N GLY A 395 -57.99 -11.63 -1.27
CA GLY A 395 -58.96 -12.73 -1.29
C GLY A 395 -58.35 -14.13 -1.23
N ALA A 396 -57.03 -14.31 -1.41
CA ALA A 396 -56.38 -15.63 -1.30
C ALA A 396 -56.67 -16.32 0.06
N THR A 397 -56.83 -15.53 1.12
CA THR A 397 -57.14 -15.98 2.49
C THR A 397 -58.62 -15.85 2.87
N ALA A 398 -59.50 -15.41 1.97
CA ALA A 398 -60.92 -15.22 2.29
C ALA A 398 -61.59 -16.57 2.62
N PRO A 399 -62.48 -16.63 3.63
CA PRO A 399 -63.24 -17.85 3.93
C PRO A 399 -64.18 -18.20 2.77
N LEU A 400 -64.68 -19.44 2.71
CA LEU A 400 -65.69 -19.82 1.70
C LEU A 400 -67.01 -19.05 1.90
N GLN A 401 -67.73 -18.80 0.81
CA GLN A 401 -69.03 -18.11 0.82
C GLN A 401 -70.12 -19.01 1.42
N PRO A 402 -70.79 -18.60 2.52
CA PRO A 402 -71.92 -19.35 3.06
C PRO A 402 -73.18 -19.11 2.22
N GLU A 403 -73.81 -20.17 1.71
CA GLU A 403 -75.14 -20.12 1.12
C GLU A 403 -76.20 -20.39 2.20
N PHE A 404 -77.18 -19.49 2.33
CA PHE A 404 -78.25 -19.60 3.32
C PHE A 404 -79.53 -20.16 2.67
N GLY A 405 -80.24 -21.03 3.38
CA GLY A 405 -81.56 -21.53 3.01
C GLY A 405 -82.68 -20.54 3.31
N GLU A 406 -83.91 -20.86 2.90
CA GLU A 406 -85.10 -20.02 3.12
C GLU A 406 -85.41 -19.73 4.61
N ASP A 407 -84.82 -20.48 5.53
CA ASP A 407 -84.92 -20.33 6.99
C ASP A 407 -83.78 -19.50 7.61
N GLY A 408 -82.84 -18.99 6.79
CA GLY A 408 -81.68 -18.21 7.23
C GLY A 408 -80.53 -19.04 7.81
N ARG A 409 -80.56 -20.38 7.72
CA ARG A 409 -79.44 -21.26 8.14
C ARG A 409 -78.50 -21.55 6.97
N VAL A 410 -77.20 -21.70 7.25
CA VAL A 410 -76.20 -22.05 6.22
C VAL A 410 -76.43 -23.48 5.72
N VAL A 411 -76.68 -23.64 4.43
CA VAL A 411 -76.96 -24.92 3.77
C VAL A 411 -75.68 -25.54 3.19
N ARG A 412 -74.78 -24.72 2.64
CA ARG A 412 -73.46 -25.15 2.14
C ARG A 412 -72.48 -23.99 2.05
N TYR A 413 -71.20 -24.32 1.97
CA TYR A 413 -70.14 -23.36 1.64
C TYR A 413 -69.73 -23.56 0.18
N VAL A 414 -69.74 -22.48 -0.60
CA VAL A 414 -69.29 -22.47 -1.99
C VAL A 414 -68.11 -21.50 -2.12
N ASP A 415 -67.31 -21.66 -3.16
CA ASP A 415 -66.20 -20.73 -3.39
C ASP A 415 -66.71 -19.41 -3.98
N TRP A 416 -66.01 -18.33 -3.68
CA TRP A 416 -66.38 -17.03 -4.21
C TRP A 416 -66.11 -16.97 -5.71
N PRO A 417 -67.04 -16.47 -6.53
CA PRO A 417 -66.74 -16.14 -7.91
C PRO A 417 -65.76 -14.96 -7.92
N LEU A 418 -64.74 -14.99 -8.78
CA LEU A 418 -63.89 -13.83 -9.06
C LEU A 418 -64.67 -12.71 -9.80
N ARG A 419 -65.91 -12.99 -10.22
CA ARG A 419 -66.86 -12.07 -10.88
C ARG A 419 -67.91 -11.57 -9.87
N GLY A 420 -68.13 -10.27 -9.77
CA GLY A 420 -69.28 -9.71 -9.03
C GLY A 420 -70.61 -9.86 -9.79
N SER A 421 -71.73 -9.46 -9.18
CA SER A 421 -73.05 -9.39 -9.84
C SER A 421 -73.69 -8.02 -9.66
N GLN A 422 -74.35 -7.53 -10.70
CA GLN A 422 -75.18 -6.32 -10.68
C GLN A 422 -76.65 -6.73 -10.69
N THR A 423 -77.48 -6.15 -9.82
CA THR A 423 -78.92 -6.41 -9.76
C THR A 423 -79.72 -5.11 -9.69
N ALA A 424 -80.65 -4.91 -10.62
CA ALA A 424 -81.62 -3.81 -10.62
C ALA A 424 -83.04 -4.34 -10.44
N GLY A 425 -83.88 -3.71 -9.62
CA GLY A 425 -85.25 -4.20 -9.42
C GLY A 425 -86.21 -3.17 -8.87
N ALA A 426 -87.49 -3.52 -8.87
CA ALA A 426 -88.54 -2.71 -8.27
C ALA A 426 -89.59 -3.58 -7.56
N THR A 427 -90.16 -3.07 -6.47
CA THR A 427 -91.33 -3.62 -5.81
C THR A 427 -92.48 -2.62 -5.93
N VAL A 428 -93.51 -2.98 -6.70
CA VAL A 428 -94.74 -2.19 -6.88
C VAL A 428 -95.77 -2.65 -5.86
N THR A 429 -96.34 -1.71 -5.12
CA THR A 429 -97.43 -1.95 -4.16
C THR A 429 -98.74 -1.44 -4.74
N TYR A 430 -99.78 -2.28 -4.70
CA TYR A 430 -101.13 -1.95 -5.16
C TYR A 430 -102.08 -1.78 -3.98
N ARG A 431 -103.00 -0.81 -4.08
CA ARG A 431 -104.12 -0.64 -3.15
C ARG A 431 -105.15 -1.77 -3.33
N GLY A 432 -106.02 -1.94 -2.34
CA GLY A 432 -107.09 -2.95 -2.37
C GLY A 432 -108.10 -2.82 -3.52
N ASP A 433 -108.08 -1.71 -4.27
CA ASP A 433 -108.84 -1.47 -5.50
C ASP A 433 -108.04 -1.75 -6.78
N GLY A 434 -106.83 -2.29 -6.67
CA GLY A 434 -105.96 -2.64 -7.79
C GLY A 434 -105.17 -1.47 -8.39
N ARG A 435 -105.23 -0.25 -7.83
CA ARG A 435 -104.44 0.90 -8.29
C ARG A 435 -103.01 0.87 -7.70
N PRO A 436 -101.96 1.16 -8.49
CA PRO A 436 -100.61 1.26 -7.95
C PRO A 436 -100.49 2.45 -6.98
N GLU A 437 -99.78 2.27 -5.88
CA GLU A 437 -99.63 3.27 -4.82
C GLU A 437 -98.18 3.74 -4.68
N ARG A 438 -97.23 2.80 -4.58
CA ARG A 438 -95.80 3.05 -4.34
C ARG A 438 -94.95 2.07 -5.13
N ALA A 439 -93.77 2.52 -5.54
CA ALA A 439 -92.70 1.69 -6.06
C ALA A 439 -91.42 1.89 -5.21
N LEU A 440 -90.85 0.79 -4.74
CA LEU A 440 -89.52 0.76 -4.12
C LEU A 440 -88.52 0.18 -5.12
N LEU A 441 -87.61 1.00 -5.61
CA LEU A 441 -86.52 0.65 -6.51
C LEU A 441 -85.28 0.22 -5.71
N SER A 442 -84.48 -0.68 -6.27
CA SER A 442 -83.19 -1.11 -5.71
C SER A 442 -82.15 -1.37 -6.78
N TRP A 443 -80.94 -0.86 -6.58
CA TRP A 443 -79.72 -1.22 -7.33
C TRP A 443 -78.72 -1.88 -6.38
N THR A 444 -78.17 -3.04 -6.74
CA THR A 444 -77.14 -3.74 -5.98
C THR A 444 -75.95 -4.06 -6.86
N GLU A 445 -74.74 -3.69 -6.44
CA GLU A 445 -73.48 -4.04 -7.12
C GLU A 445 -72.45 -4.46 -6.07
N SER A 446 -71.88 -5.66 -6.24
CA SER A 446 -70.80 -6.20 -5.39
C SER A 446 -71.01 -5.89 -3.89
N ASP A 447 -72.20 -6.26 -3.39
CA ASP A 447 -72.70 -6.11 -2.00
C ASP A 447 -73.14 -4.71 -1.53
N SER A 448 -73.03 -3.65 -2.36
CA SER A 448 -73.59 -2.33 -2.06
C SER A 448 -75.00 -2.17 -2.65
N THR A 449 -75.99 -1.85 -1.82
CA THR A 449 -77.39 -1.64 -2.27
C THR A 449 -77.84 -0.19 -2.10
N VAL A 450 -78.34 0.42 -3.17
CA VAL A 450 -78.91 1.77 -3.22
C VAL A 450 -80.43 1.64 -3.46
N PRO A 451 -81.28 1.95 -2.45
CA PRO A 451 -82.72 1.98 -2.63
C PRO A 451 -83.23 3.38 -3.02
N ALA A 452 -84.37 3.44 -3.71
CA ALA A 452 -85.11 4.69 -3.92
C ALA A 452 -86.62 4.42 -3.88
N GLU A 453 -87.38 5.29 -3.22
CA GLU A 453 -88.83 5.12 -3.07
C GLU A 453 -89.61 6.22 -3.79
N VAL A 454 -90.71 5.82 -4.45
CA VAL A 454 -91.48 6.68 -5.34
C VAL A 454 -92.97 6.45 -5.15
N THR A 455 -93.73 7.52 -4.92
CA THR A 455 -95.20 7.48 -4.91
C THR A 455 -95.72 7.52 -6.35
N LEU A 456 -96.62 6.60 -6.71
CA LEU A 456 -97.13 6.45 -8.07
C LEU A 456 -98.45 7.22 -8.26
N PRO A 457 -98.59 8.07 -9.30
CA PRO A 457 -99.82 8.79 -9.61
C PRO A 457 -100.89 7.86 -10.23
N GLU A 458 -102.13 8.33 -10.36
CA GLU A 458 -103.22 7.54 -10.96
C GLU A 458 -103.02 7.28 -12.46
N SER A 459 -102.38 8.23 -13.17
CA SER A 459 -101.94 8.10 -14.57
C SER A 459 -100.87 9.16 -14.90
N GLY A 460 -100.03 8.89 -15.90
CA GLY A 460 -99.00 9.81 -16.40
C GLY A 460 -97.57 9.45 -15.97
N PRO A 461 -96.56 10.19 -16.47
CA PRO A 461 -95.16 9.97 -16.14
C PRO A 461 -94.82 10.45 -14.72
N VAL A 462 -93.81 9.82 -14.11
CA VAL A 462 -93.17 10.24 -12.87
C VAL A 462 -91.82 10.85 -13.18
N ASN A 463 -91.37 11.82 -12.39
CA ASN A 463 -90.03 12.39 -12.53
C ASN A 463 -88.97 11.28 -12.49
N PRO A 464 -87.96 11.29 -13.37
CA PRO A 464 -86.89 10.30 -13.37
C PRO A 464 -86.20 10.21 -12.01
N VAL A 465 -85.90 8.99 -11.57
CA VAL A 465 -85.40 8.69 -10.23
C VAL A 465 -83.94 8.26 -10.33
N GLN A 466 -83.04 9.00 -9.68
CA GLN A 466 -81.64 8.61 -9.61
C GLN A 466 -81.50 7.37 -8.73
N LEU A 467 -80.87 6.31 -9.25
CA LEU A 467 -80.70 5.03 -8.56
C LEU A 467 -79.28 4.52 -8.86
N GLY A 468 -78.36 4.62 -7.89
CA GLY A 468 -76.96 4.24 -8.11
C GLY A 468 -76.31 5.06 -9.25
N PRO A 469 -75.62 4.42 -10.21
CA PRO A 469 -74.91 5.10 -11.30
C PRO A 469 -75.80 5.67 -12.41
N GLY A 470 -77.09 5.32 -12.46
CA GLY A 470 -78.01 5.73 -13.53
C GLY A 470 -79.37 6.23 -13.05
N THR A 471 -80.33 6.32 -13.97
CA THR A 471 -81.66 6.87 -13.72
C THR A 471 -82.76 5.93 -14.21
N VAL A 472 -83.85 5.81 -13.44
CA VAL A 472 -85.04 5.03 -13.79
C VAL A 472 -86.19 5.96 -14.14
N THR A 473 -86.80 5.79 -15.31
CA THR A 473 -88.00 6.52 -15.72
C THR A 473 -89.23 5.65 -15.45
N ILE A 474 -90.29 6.22 -14.87
CA ILE A 474 -91.49 5.48 -14.50
C ILE A 474 -92.72 6.14 -15.15
N ALA A 475 -93.61 5.34 -15.74
CA ALA A 475 -94.87 5.81 -16.30
C ALA A 475 -96.04 4.92 -15.87
N VAL A 476 -97.13 5.51 -15.39
CA VAL A 476 -98.36 4.79 -15.00
C VAL A 476 -99.41 4.95 -16.10
N GLN A 477 -99.85 3.83 -16.67
CA GLN A 477 -100.84 3.79 -17.73
C GLN A 477 -102.23 3.46 -17.18
N ALA A 478 -103.22 4.31 -17.51
CA ALA A 478 -104.63 4.10 -17.19
C ALA A 478 -105.26 3.02 -18.08
N PRO A 479 -106.35 2.36 -17.65
CA PRO A 479 -107.05 1.37 -18.46
C PRO A 479 -107.61 2.02 -19.74
N ASP A 480 -107.23 1.48 -20.90
CA ASP A 480 -107.75 1.86 -22.21
C ASP A 480 -108.49 0.67 -22.83
N ILE A 481 -109.59 0.93 -23.56
CA ILE A 481 -110.49 -0.11 -24.08
C ILE A 481 -109.90 -0.82 -25.32
N GLU A 482 -108.96 -0.18 -26.03
CA GLU A 482 -108.27 -0.74 -27.20
C GLU A 482 -106.72 -0.76 -27.06
N GLY A 483 -106.18 -0.43 -25.88
CA GLY A 483 -104.73 -0.34 -25.59
C GLY A 483 -104.18 -1.43 -24.65
N PRO A 484 -102.86 -1.45 -24.37
CA PRO A 484 -102.26 -2.41 -23.41
C PRO A 484 -102.90 -2.28 -22.01
N PRO A 485 -102.92 -3.37 -21.21
CA PRO A 485 -103.57 -3.37 -19.90
C PRO A 485 -103.01 -2.24 -19.01
N ALA A 486 -103.85 -1.70 -18.11
CA ALA A 486 -103.40 -0.69 -17.15
C ALA A 486 -102.21 -1.23 -16.33
N GLY A 487 -101.21 -0.41 -16.02
CA GLY A 487 -100.01 -0.86 -15.33
C GLY A 487 -98.94 0.21 -15.14
N VAL A 488 -97.75 -0.20 -14.71
CA VAL A 488 -96.58 0.65 -14.46
C VAL A 488 -95.42 0.18 -15.31
N THR A 489 -94.85 1.07 -16.11
CA THR A 489 -93.63 0.82 -16.88
C THR A 489 -92.44 1.45 -16.17
N PHE A 490 -91.37 0.67 -15.99
CA PHE A 490 -90.06 1.09 -15.51
C PHE A 490 -89.06 0.98 -16.66
N THR A 491 -88.40 2.08 -17.02
CA THR A 491 -87.34 2.09 -18.02
C THR A 491 -86.02 2.41 -17.32
N PHE A 492 -85.15 1.41 -17.21
CA PHE A 492 -83.80 1.52 -16.67
C PHE A 492 -82.85 1.91 -17.81
N ASP A 493 -82.00 2.91 -17.59
CA ASP A 493 -80.99 3.32 -18.56
C ASP A 493 -79.84 2.30 -18.71
N ASP A 494 -78.93 2.55 -19.64
CA ASP A 494 -77.81 1.64 -19.94
C ASP A 494 -76.86 1.44 -18.74
N ALA A 495 -76.76 2.43 -17.84
CA ALA A 495 -75.97 2.33 -16.61
C ALA A 495 -76.64 1.42 -15.56
N LEU A 496 -77.93 1.08 -15.74
CA LEU A 496 -78.74 0.20 -14.90
C LEU A 496 -79.29 -1.00 -15.67
N LEU A 497 -78.45 -1.62 -16.50
CA LEU A 497 -78.74 -2.83 -17.31
C LEU A 497 -79.65 -2.61 -18.53
N GLY A 498 -80.10 -1.38 -18.82
CA GLY A 498 -80.70 -0.99 -20.10
C GLY A 498 -81.95 -1.79 -20.48
N ARG A 499 -82.97 -1.85 -19.60
CA ARG A 499 -84.20 -2.62 -19.85
C ARG A 499 -85.46 -1.86 -19.49
N GLU A 500 -86.52 -2.12 -20.25
CA GLU A 500 -87.89 -1.69 -19.94
C GLU A 500 -88.69 -2.87 -19.37
N VAL A 501 -89.33 -2.65 -18.22
CA VAL A 501 -90.18 -3.62 -17.51
C VAL A 501 -91.54 -3.02 -17.27
N PHE A 502 -92.58 -3.64 -17.81
CA PHE A 502 -93.96 -3.28 -17.58
C PHE A 502 -94.61 -4.24 -16.59
N VAL A 503 -95.33 -3.73 -15.60
CA VAL A 503 -96.07 -4.50 -14.59
C VAL A 503 -97.55 -4.11 -14.66
N SER A 504 -98.42 -5.03 -15.06
CA SER A 504 -99.86 -4.76 -15.16
C SER A 504 -100.49 -4.55 -13.78
N ARG A 505 -101.68 -3.94 -13.74
CA ARG A 505 -102.60 -4.08 -12.62
C ARG A 505 -103.05 -5.55 -12.51
N PRO A 506 -103.49 -6.00 -11.32
CA PRO A 506 -104.07 -7.32 -11.17
C PRO A 506 -105.25 -7.50 -12.14
N ILE A 507 -105.23 -8.60 -12.91
CA ILE A 507 -106.30 -8.98 -13.84
C ILE A 507 -107.29 -9.95 -13.15
N GLU A 508 -108.36 -10.33 -13.84
CA GLU A 508 -109.39 -11.23 -13.30
C GLU A 508 -108.75 -12.55 -12.79
N GLY A 509 -108.83 -12.81 -11.48
CA GLY A 509 -108.09 -13.89 -10.80
C GLY A 509 -106.85 -13.46 -10.01
N ASP A 510 -106.59 -12.15 -9.86
CA ASP A 510 -105.52 -11.52 -9.05
C ASP A 510 -104.07 -11.81 -9.54
N ALA A 511 -103.94 -12.37 -10.75
CA ALA A 511 -102.68 -12.52 -11.45
C ALA A 511 -102.17 -11.18 -11.99
N VAL A 512 -100.85 -11.05 -12.18
CA VAL A 512 -100.22 -9.88 -12.79
C VAL A 512 -99.37 -10.30 -13.99
N GLN A 513 -99.41 -9.49 -15.04
CA GLN A 513 -98.55 -9.64 -16.20
C GLN A 513 -97.32 -8.73 -16.08
N VAL A 514 -96.13 -9.32 -16.09
CA VAL A 514 -94.86 -8.59 -16.17
C VAL A 514 -94.28 -8.80 -17.56
N ARG A 515 -94.06 -7.70 -18.30
CA ARG A 515 -93.54 -7.73 -19.66
C ARG A 515 -92.15 -7.09 -19.72
N ILE A 516 -91.20 -7.80 -20.32
CA ILE A 516 -89.82 -7.36 -20.49
C ILE A 516 -89.27 -7.89 -21.81
N GLY A 517 -88.57 -7.05 -22.57
CA GLY A 517 -87.97 -7.46 -23.86
C GLY A 517 -88.97 -8.05 -24.87
N GLY A 518 -90.25 -7.68 -24.78
CA GLY A 518 -91.33 -8.19 -25.64
C GLY A 518 -91.98 -9.50 -25.17
N VAL A 519 -91.49 -10.13 -24.09
CA VAL A 519 -92.06 -11.38 -23.52
C VAL A 519 -92.90 -11.05 -22.30
N THR A 520 -94.08 -11.65 -22.18
CA THR A 520 -95.02 -11.43 -21.06
C THR A 520 -95.07 -12.66 -20.15
N HIS A 521 -94.82 -12.46 -18.86
CA HIS A 521 -94.93 -13.48 -17.82
C HIS A 521 -96.17 -13.21 -16.96
N THR A 522 -97.05 -14.22 -16.81
CA THR A 522 -98.22 -14.12 -15.92
C THR A 522 -97.89 -14.81 -14.60
N VAL A 523 -98.04 -14.09 -13.48
CA VAL A 523 -97.65 -14.56 -12.14
C VAL A 523 -98.84 -14.50 -11.19
N GLU A 524 -99.19 -15.64 -10.60
CA GLU A 524 -100.25 -15.78 -9.58
C GLU A 524 -99.73 -15.40 -8.17
N PRO A 525 -100.62 -15.00 -7.24
CA PRO A 525 -100.24 -14.72 -5.86
C PRO A 525 -99.54 -15.91 -5.17
N GLY A 526 -98.42 -15.64 -4.50
CA GLY A 526 -97.63 -16.65 -3.78
C GLY A 526 -96.66 -17.45 -4.67
N ARG A 527 -96.55 -17.13 -5.95
CA ARG A 527 -95.57 -17.74 -6.88
C ARG A 527 -94.41 -16.79 -7.18
N THR A 528 -93.23 -17.39 -7.35
CA THR A 528 -92.03 -16.75 -7.90
C THR A 528 -91.73 -17.37 -9.26
N VAL A 529 -91.48 -16.53 -10.27
CA VAL A 529 -91.09 -16.94 -11.63
C VAL A 529 -89.69 -16.44 -11.90
N THR A 530 -88.82 -17.34 -12.38
CA THR A 530 -87.46 -17.01 -12.84
C THR A 530 -87.34 -17.28 -14.34
N ALA A 531 -86.69 -16.37 -15.07
CA ALA A 531 -86.53 -16.46 -16.52
C ALA A 531 -85.23 -15.78 -16.99
N ASP A 532 -84.77 -16.10 -18.20
CA ASP A 532 -83.75 -15.32 -18.90
C ASP A 532 -84.43 -14.21 -19.72
N ALA A 533 -83.92 -12.98 -19.62
CA ALA A 533 -84.45 -11.79 -20.26
C ALA A 533 -83.37 -11.09 -21.09
N GLY A 534 -82.85 -11.79 -22.10
CA GLY A 534 -81.89 -11.24 -23.05
C GLY A 534 -80.51 -11.05 -22.43
N GLY A 535 -79.97 -12.13 -21.84
CA GLY A 535 -78.66 -12.16 -21.20
C GLY A 535 -78.66 -11.69 -19.73
N LEU A 536 -79.84 -11.39 -19.18
CA LEU A 536 -80.06 -11.02 -17.79
C LEU A 536 -80.95 -12.07 -17.12
N ARG A 537 -80.69 -12.40 -15.86
CA ARG A 537 -81.60 -13.25 -15.06
C ARG A 537 -82.71 -12.39 -14.47
N LEU A 538 -83.95 -12.70 -14.79
CA LEU A 538 -85.15 -12.07 -14.23
C LEU A 538 -85.76 -12.96 -13.14
N GLU A 539 -86.09 -12.36 -12.00
CA GLU A 539 -86.90 -12.99 -10.94
C GLU A 539 -88.11 -12.09 -10.65
N ILE A 540 -89.32 -12.67 -10.64
CA ILE A 540 -90.58 -11.98 -10.34
C ILE A 540 -91.27 -12.69 -9.18
N THR A 541 -91.68 -11.95 -8.15
CA THR A 541 -92.42 -12.47 -7.00
C THR A 541 -93.70 -11.67 -6.80
N ARG A 542 -94.87 -12.34 -6.74
CA ARG A 542 -96.16 -11.71 -6.44
C ARG A 542 -96.63 -12.14 -5.05
N THR A 543 -96.92 -11.17 -4.17
CA THR A 543 -97.64 -11.39 -2.90
C THR A 543 -99.11 -11.02 -3.05
N ALA A 544 -99.90 -10.89 -1.98
CA ALA A 544 -101.28 -10.38 -2.08
C ALA A 544 -101.34 -8.89 -2.48
N GLN A 545 -100.34 -8.07 -2.10
CA GLN A 545 -100.39 -6.60 -2.27
C GLN A 545 -99.21 -6.03 -3.07
N THR A 546 -98.16 -6.82 -3.31
CA THR A 546 -96.97 -6.36 -4.03
C THR A 546 -96.57 -7.25 -5.20
N VAL A 547 -95.88 -6.66 -6.17
CA VAL A 547 -95.16 -7.35 -7.25
C VAL A 547 -93.71 -6.87 -7.22
N ARG A 548 -92.79 -7.80 -6.98
CA ARG A 548 -91.34 -7.55 -7.04
C ARG A 548 -90.80 -8.12 -8.34
N PHE A 549 -89.93 -7.38 -9.02
CA PHE A 549 -89.04 -7.95 -10.02
C PHE A 549 -87.59 -7.54 -9.79
N ALA A 550 -86.65 -8.41 -10.16
CA ALA A 550 -85.22 -8.18 -10.10
C ALA A 550 -84.54 -8.69 -11.38
N LEU A 551 -83.64 -7.90 -11.93
CA LEU A 551 -82.81 -8.15 -13.10
C LEU A 551 -81.37 -8.25 -12.68
N SER A 552 -80.73 -9.38 -12.91
CA SER A 552 -79.34 -9.62 -12.52
C SER A 552 -78.44 -9.89 -13.72
N ALA A 553 -77.27 -9.26 -13.74
CA ALA A 553 -76.16 -9.50 -14.67
C ALA A 553 -74.89 -9.94 -13.92
N ALA A 554 -74.02 -10.72 -14.57
CA ALA A 554 -72.67 -10.96 -14.08
C ALA A 554 -71.76 -9.79 -14.50
N LEU A 555 -70.89 -9.29 -13.59
CA LEU A 555 -69.86 -8.31 -13.95
C LEU A 555 -68.86 -8.93 -14.94
N ALA A 556 -68.42 -8.13 -15.92
CA ALA A 556 -67.26 -8.46 -16.73
C ALA A 556 -65.96 -8.29 -15.92
N LEU A 557 -64.96 -9.13 -16.22
CA LEU A 557 -63.60 -9.04 -15.64
C LEU A 557 -62.89 -7.85 -16.29
N ASP A 558 -63.08 -6.66 -15.75
CA ASP A 558 -62.66 -5.44 -16.46
C ASP A 558 -61.14 -5.23 -16.50
N SER A 559 -60.32 -6.10 -15.90
CA SER A 559 -58.85 -6.06 -16.10
C SER A 559 -58.14 -7.36 -15.63
N ARG A 560 -57.90 -8.32 -16.52
CA ARG A 560 -57.06 -9.53 -16.26
C ARG A 560 -55.60 -9.22 -15.91
N ASN A 561 -55.20 -7.97 -16.09
CA ASN A 561 -53.91 -7.40 -15.72
C ASN A 561 -53.95 -6.58 -14.42
N VAL A 562 -55.07 -6.49 -13.69
CA VAL A 562 -55.14 -5.80 -12.40
C VAL A 562 -55.00 -6.78 -11.25
N LEU A 563 -54.06 -6.51 -10.35
CA LEU A 563 -53.71 -7.35 -9.21
C LEU A 563 -53.77 -6.51 -7.93
N ALA A 564 -54.79 -6.76 -7.10
CA ALA A 564 -54.81 -6.24 -5.73
C ALA A 564 -54.04 -7.20 -4.80
N LEU A 565 -53.16 -6.66 -3.97
CA LEU A 565 -52.41 -7.44 -2.97
C LEU A 565 -53.20 -7.57 -1.65
N ASP A 566 -52.80 -8.52 -0.82
CA ASP A 566 -53.38 -8.80 0.50
C ASP A 566 -53.34 -7.63 1.50
N ALA A 567 -52.38 -6.72 1.37
CA ALA A 567 -52.22 -5.55 2.24
C ALA A 567 -51.65 -4.34 1.48
N VAL A 568 -51.43 -3.24 2.21
CA VAL A 568 -50.68 -2.09 1.70
C VAL A 568 -49.19 -2.41 1.76
N HIS A 569 -48.56 -2.47 0.59
CA HIS A 569 -47.12 -2.67 0.40
C HIS A 569 -46.49 -1.39 -0.16
N GLU A 570 -45.69 -0.70 0.66
CA GLU A 570 -44.99 0.52 0.28
C GLU A 570 -43.73 0.22 -0.56
N GLY A 571 -43.42 1.10 -1.52
CA GLY A 571 -42.23 0.99 -2.38
C GLY A 571 -42.42 0.21 -3.69
N ILE A 572 -43.63 -0.28 -3.99
CA ILE A 572 -43.99 -0.83 -5.30
C ILE A 572 -44.50 0.32 -6.19
N GLY A 573 -43.63 0.83 -7.06
CA GLY A 573 -43.93 1.94 -7.97
C GLY A 573 -44.11 1.54 -9.44
N PRO A 574 -44.54 2.46 -10.32
CA PRO A 574 -44.54 2.28 -11.77
C PRO A 574 -43.16 1.85 -12.29
N GLU A 575 -43.12 1.05 -13.37
CA GLU A 575 -41.95 0.43 -13.98
C GLU A 575 -41.19 -0.60 -13.10
N SER A 576 -41.65 -0.86 -11.88
CA SER A 576 -41.07 -1.93 -11.06
C SER A 576 -41.42 -3.30 -11.62
N TRP A 577 -40.49 -4.25 -11.45
CA TRP A 577 -40.71 -5.64 -11.83
C TRP A 577 -41.53 -6.37 -10.75
N VAL A 578 -42.46 -7.20 -11.21
CA VAL A 578 -43.22 -8.11 -10.38
C VAL A 578 -43.20 -9.51 -11.00
N VAL A 579 -43.15 -10.52 -10.15
CA VAL A 579 -43.26 -11.92 -10.52
C VAL A 579 -44.49 -12.50 -9.84
N VAL A 580 -45.45 -12.97 -10.63
CA VAL A 580 -46.64 -13.65 -10.14
C VAL A 580 -46.48 -15.15 -10.41
N GLN A 581 -46.39 -15.95 -9.36
CA GLN A 581 -46.19 -17.39 -9.44
C GLN A 581 -47.48 -18.12 -9.06
N ARG A 582 -47.97 -18.96 -9.97
CA ARG A 582 -49.24 -19.69 -9.89
C ARG A 582 -49.05 -21.18 -10.22
N PRO A 583 -48.64 -22.01 -9.25
CA PRO A 583 -48.32 -23.41 -9.51
C PRO A 583 -49.49 -24.17 -10.16
N GLY A 584 -49.25 -24.86 -11.28
CA GLY A 584 -50.26 -25.72 -11.93
C GLY A 584 -51.24 -25.01 -12.88
N HIS A 585 -51.07 -23.72 -13.15
CA HIS A 585 -51.90 -22.95 -14.10
C HIS A 585 -51.19 -22.70 -15.44
N ALA A 586 -51.94 -22.33 -16.49
CA ALA A 586 -51.36 -21.99 -17.80
C ALA A 586 -50.39 -20.80 -17.69
N LEU A 587 -50.77 -19.77 -16.92
CA LEU A 587 -49.92 -18.65 -16.54
C LEU A 587 -49.17 -18.95 -15.23
N SER A 588 -48.37 -20.01 -15.22
CA SER A 588 -47.71 -20.50 -13.99
C SER A 588 -46.63 -19.58 -13.41
N MET A 589 -46.01 -18.75 -14.25
CA MET A 589 -45.06 -17.73 -13.83
C MET A 589 -45.16 -16.55 -14.80
N VAL A 590 -45.62 -15.41 -14.30
CA VAL A 590 -45.72 -14.16 -15.07
C VAL A 590 -44.70 -13.18 -14.53
N VAL A 591 -43.70 -12.86 -15.36
CA VAL A 591 -42.68 -11.84 -15.05
C VAL A 591 -43.02 -10.60 -15.87
N THR A 592 -43.55 -9.57 -15.21
CA THR A 592 -44.10 -8.38 -15.89
C THR A 592 -43.75 -7.09 -15.15
N ARG A 593 -44.12 -5.95 -15.73
CA ARG A 593 -43.92 -4.62 -15.14
C ARG A 593 -45.21 -4.06 -14.58
N VAL A 594 -45.08 -3.30 -13.50
CA VAL A 594 -46.17 -2.49 -12.93
C VAL A 594 -46.33 -1.22 -13.77
N ILE A 595 -47.47 -1.05 -14.45
CA ILE A 595 -47.84 0.18 -15.15
C ILE A 595 -48.20 1.26 -14.13
N SER A 596 -49.02 0.91 -13.13
CA SER A 596 -49.40 1.84 -12.06
C SER A 596 -49.68 1.10 -10.76
N SER A 597 -49.51 1.81 -9.64
CA SER A 597 -49.71 1.31 -8.29
C SER A 597 -50.47 2.36 -7.48
N ARG A 598 -51.52 1.94 -6.78
CA ARG A 598 -52.33 2.82 -5.93
C ARG A 598 -52.83 2.08 -4.70
N VAL A 599 -53.02 2.82 -3.60
CA VAL A 599 -53.67 2.28 -2.41
C VAL A 599 -55.18 2.51 -2.51
N VAL A 600 -55.96 1.43 -2.44
CA VAL A 600 -57.42 1.48 -2.51
C VAL A 600 -58.03 0.74 -1.33
N SER A 601 -59.21 1.18 -0.89
CA SER A 601 -60.05 0.39 0.03
C SER A 601 -60.86 -0.59 -0.79
N ARG A 602 -60.69 -1.89 -0.54
CA ARG A 602 -61.37 -2.97 -1.28
C ARG A 602 -62.25 -3.79 -0.34
N ALA A 603 -63.45 -4.13 -0.80
CA ALA A 603 -64.48 -4.84 -0.04
C ALA A 603 -65.11 -5.93 -0.92
N ASP A 604 -64.37 -7.03 -1.10
CA ASP A 604 -64.79 -8.19 -1.91
C ASP A 604 -64.63 -9.47 -1.08
N PHE A 605 -65.33 -10.55 -1.46
CA PHE A 605 -65.18 -11.90 -0.86
C PHE A 605 -65.44 -11.97 0.65
N GLY A 606 -66.33 -11.11 1.16
CA GLY A 606 -66.67 -11.03 2.58
C GLY A 606 -65.55 -10.48 3.47
N ILE A 607 -64.51 -9.88 2.89
CA ILE A 607 -63.40 -9.23 3.60
C ILE A 607 -63.24 -7.78 3.15
N THR A 608 -62.82 -6.91 4.06
CA THR A 608 -62.58 -5.49 3.77
C THR A 608 -61.19 -5.09 4.23
N GLY A 609 -60.47 -4.32 3.43
CA GLY A 609 -59.11 -3.90 3.75
C GLY A 609 -58.58 -2.81 2.83
N LYS A 610 -57.54 -2.12 3.28
CA LYS A 610 -56.72 -1.26 2.39
C LYS A 610 -55.65 -2.12 1.74
N VAL A 611 -55.50 -2.01 0.43
CA VAL A 611 -54.61 -2.85 -0.38
C VAL A 611 -53.81 -2.01 -1.35
N THR A 612 -52.63 -2.50 -1.74
CA THR A 612 -51.93 -2.01 -2.92
C THR A 612 -52.51 -2.68 -4.16
N GLU A 613 -53.10 -1.91 -5.06
CA GLU A 613 -53.58 -2.37 -6.35
C GLU A 613 -52.58 -2.00 -7.45
N LEU A 614 -52.19 -3.01 -8.22
CA LEU A 614 -51.23 -2.94 -9.31
C LEU A 614 -51.96 -3.13 -10.63
N VAL A 615 -51.69 -2.25 -11.60
CA VAL A 615 -52.00 -2.50 -13.02
C VAL A 615 -50.73 -3.05 -13.65
N LEU A 616 -50.79 -4.25 -14.21
CA LEU A 616 -49.67 -4.94 -14.83
C LEU A 616 -49.65 -4.74 -16.35
N ALA A 617 -48.48 -4.85 -16.95
CA ALA A 617 -48.32 -4.77 -18.39
C ALA A 617 -48.88 -6.00 -19.12
N ASP A 618 -48.80 -7.17 -18.47
CA ASP A 618 -49.32 -8.44 -18.98
C ASP A 618 -50.46 -8.96 -18.08
N ASP A 619 -51.34 -9.77 -18.66
CA ASP A 619 -52.37 -10.47 -17.91
C ASP A 619 -51.75 -11.49 -16.95
N TRP A 620 -52.24 -11.52 -15.71
CA TRP A 620 -51.84 -12.53 -14.72
C TRP A 620 -52.93 -13.57 -14.46
N LEU A 621 -54.11 -13.37 -15.05
CA LEU A 621 -55.25 -14.29 -15.07
C LEU A 621 -55.63 -14.67 -16.50
N ASP A 622 -56.05 -15.92 -16.72
CA ASP A 622 -56.58 -16.40 -18.00
C ASP A 622 -58.12 -16.44 -18.00
N GLU A 623 -58.72 -16.86 -19.13
CA GLU A 623 -60.19 -16.88 -19.31
C GLU A 623 -60.90 -17.96 -18.48
N THR A 624 -60.14 -18.94 -18.00
CA THR A 624 -60.65 -20.06 -17.19
C THR A 624 -60.58 -19.79 -15.69
N ASP A 625 -59.88 -18.74 -15.28
CA ASP A 625 -59.80 -18.25 -13.91
C ASP A 625 -61.07 -17.49 -13.52
N THR A 626 -62.03 -18.19 -12.92
CA THR A 626 -63.37 -17.69 -12.57
C THR A 626 -63.73 -17.82 -11.10
N GLN A 627 -62.96 -18.60 -10.32
CA GLN A 627 -63.19 -18.87 -8.90
C GLN A 627 -61.98 -18.49 -8.05
N LEU A 628 -62.23 -18.03 -6.83
CA LEU A 628 -61.20 -17.53 -5.92
C LEU A 628 -60.16 -18.60 -5.56
N ALA A 629 -60.55 -19.88 -5.53
CA ALA A 629 -59.69 -21.04 -5.35
C ALA A 629 -58.50 -21.07 -6.32
N GLN A 630 -58.67 -20.55 -7.54
CA GLN A 630 -57.65 -20.55 -8.58
C GLN A 630 -56.54 -19.51 -8.37
N ILE A 631 -56.70 -18.61 -7.38
CA ILE A 631 -55.68 -17.62 -7.03
C ILE A 631 -55.09 -17.84 -5.63
N ARG A 632 -55.59 -18.80 -4.83
CA ARG A 632 -55.18 -19.00 -3.43
C ARG A 632 -53.71 -19.43 -3.28
N ASP A 633 -53.20 -20.21 -4.23
CA ASP A 633 -51.80 -20.66 -4.24
C ASP A 633 -50.85 -19.69 -4.95
N THR A 634 -51.32 -18.46 -5.22
CA THR A 634 -50.53 -17.45 -5.93
C THR A 634 -49.59 -16.73 -4.98
N THR A 635 -48.30 -16.68 -5.34
CA THR A 635 -47.30 -15.86 -4.66
C THR A 635 -46.87 -14.73 -5.56
N VAL A 636 -46.83 -13.51 -5.01
CA VAL A 636 -46.42 -12.30 -5.72
C VAL A 636 -45.10 -11.80 -5.14
N TYR A 637 -44.05 -11.78 -5.95
CA TYR A 637 -42.76 -11.18 -5.61
C TYR A 637 -42.65 -9.81 -6.27
N ALA A 638 -42.61 -8.74 -5.48
CA ALA A 638 -42.62 -7.36 -5.95
C ALA A 638 -41.43 -6.57 -5.42
N ARG A 639 -41.35 -5.29 -5.82
CA ARG A 639 -40.25 -4.37 -5.46
C ARG A 639 -38.89 -4.92 -5.87
N GLY A 640 -38.72 -5.13 -7.18
CA GLY A 640 -37.47 -5.58 -7.77
C GLY A 640 -36.37 -4.51 -7.76
N ASP A 641 -35.50 -4.55 -6.75
CA ASP A 641 -34.30 -3.71 -6.69
C ASP A 641 -33.23 -4.26 -7.63
N ALA A 642 -32.60 -3.40 -8.44
CA ALA A 642 -31.52 -3.83 -9.33
C ALA A 642 -30.25 -4.17 -8.54
N LEU A 643 -29.62 -5.30 -8.88
CA LEU A 643 -28.27 -5.64 -8.47
C LEU A 643 -27.32 -5.52 -9.66
N THR A 644 -26.19 -4.87 -9.43
CA THR A 644 -25.08 -4.85 -10.38
C THR A 644 -24.27 -6.14 -10.21
N PRO A 645 -24.07 -6.94 -11.28
CA PRO A 645 -23.17 -8.09 -11.23
C PRO A 645 -21.74 -7.65 -10.86
N ALA A 646 -21.07 -8.41 -10.00
CA ALA A 646 -19.66 -8.18 -9.69
C ALA A 646 -18.77 -8.79 -10.79
N THR A 647 -17.62 -8.16 -11.05
CA THR A 647 -16.61 -8.65 -12.00
C THR A 647 -15.94 -9.93 -11.49
N GLU A 648 -15.47 -10.78 -12.40
CA GLU A 648 -14.72 -12.00 -12.08
C GLU A 648 -13.44 -11.67 -11.27
N PRO A 649 -13.18 -12.35 -10.14
CA PRO A 649 -12.15 -11.93 -9.20
C PRO A 649 -10.73 -12.35 -9.61
N VAL A 650 -9.80 -11.39 -9.66
CA VAL A 650 -8.36 -11.67 -9.76
C VAL A 650 -7.78 -11.99 -8.39
N THR A 651 -7.63 -13.28 -8.07
CA THR A 651 -7.13 -13.75 -6.76
C THR A 651 -5.61 -13.86 -6.64
N ASP A 652 -4.91 -13.60 -7.73
CA ASP A 652 -3.47 -13.36 -7.85
C ASP A 652 -2.91 -12.62 -6.62
N ASP A 653 -1.71 -12.97 -6.15
CA ASP A 653 -0.88 -12.01 -5.42
C ASP A 653 -0.21 -11.03 -6.41
N VAL A 654 0.17 -9.84 -5.95
CA VAL A 654 0.85 -8.84 -6.78
C VAL A 654 2.34 -9.13 -6.74
N THR A 655 2.93 -9.41 -7.89
CA THR A 655 4.35 -9.73 -8.04
C THR A 655 4.86 -9.36 -9.44
N GLY A 656 6.18 -9.45 -9.65
CA GLY A 656 6.77 -9.19 -10.95
C GLY A 656 6.77 -7.72 -11.34
N ARG A 657 6.61 -7.43 -12.64
CA ARG A 657 6.75 -6.06 -13.19
C ARG A 657 5.46 -5.46 -13.71
N GLU A 658 4.38 -6.23 -13.83
CA GLU A 658 3.11 -5.74 -14.38
C GLU A 658 2.07 -5.66 -13.27
N ILE A 659 1.39 -4.51 -13.19
CA ILE A 659 0.34 -4.27 -12.21
C ILE A 659 -0.87 -3.70 -12.92
N GLU A 660 -2.00 -4.40 -12.81
CA GLU A 660 -3.31 -3.93 -13.25
C GLU A 660 -3.98 -3.11 -12.15
N LEU A 661 -4.44 -1.91 -12.52
CA LEU A 661 -5.19 -1.01 -11.65
C LEU A 661 -6.70 -1.25 -11.81
N ASP A 662 -7.47 -0.85 -10.79
CA ASP A 662 -8.92 -1.08 -10.72
C ASP A 662 -9.76 -0.32 -11.76
N ARG A 663 -9.17 0.67 -12.43
CA ARG A 663 -9.86 1.53 -13.42
C ARG A 663 -8.86 2.27 -14.32
N LEU A 664 -9.39 3.01 -15.28
CA LEU A 664 -8.64 3.97 -16.09
C LEU A 664 -8.14 5.15 -15.22
N TYR A 665 -6.82 5.31 -15.12
CA TYR A 665 -6.15 6.47 -14.54
C TYR A 665 -5.51 7.33 -15.63
N GLU A 666 -5.75 8.64 -15.55
CA GLU A 666 -5.15 9.64 -16.44
C GLU A 666 -3.82 10.16 -15.86
N GLY A 667 -2.85 10.49 -16.71
CA GLY A 667 -1.69 11.31 -16.33
C GLY A 667 -0.55 10.54 -15.64
N LEU A 668 -0.65 9.22 -15.58
CA LEU A 668 0.46 8.33 -15.23
C LEU A 668 1.41 8.26 -16.43
N ALA A 669 2.69 8.51 -16.22
CA ALA A 669 3.67 8.59 -17.29
C ALA A 669 4.95 7.78 -16.97
N PRO A 670 5.63 7.24 -17.99
CA PRO A 670 6.96 6.66 -17.83
C PRO A 670 7.94 7.62 -17.13
N GLY A 671 8.76 7.09 -16.22
CA GLY A 671 9.70 7.84 -15.40
C GLY A 671 9.13 8.33 -14.07
N ARG A 672 7.81 8.30 -13.87
CA ARG A 672 7.20 8.63 -12.57
C ARG A 672 7.57 7.59 -11.52
N ARG A 673 7.97 8.06 -10.33
CA ARG A 673 8.21 7.20 -9.17
C ARG A 673 6.89 6.82 -8.52
N LEU A 674 6.84 5.60 -7.99
CA LEU A 674 5.74 5.15 -7.14
C LEU A 674 6.28 4.33 -5.97
N VAL A 675 5.51 4.26 -4.90
CA VAL A 675 5.78 3.34 -3.80
C VAL A 675 4.72 2.25 -3.81
N VAL A 676 5.17 1.00 -3.82
CA VAL A 676 4.33 -0.19 -3.62
C VAL A 676 4.44 -0.59 -2.16
N THR A 677 3.32 -0.67 -1.45
CA THR A 677 3.29 -1.14 -0.06
C THR A 677 2.11 -2.06 0.18
N GLY A 678 2.27 -3.05 1.05
CA GLY A 678 1.24 -4.03 1.37
C GLY A 678 1.77 -5.15 2.27
N GLU A 679 0.92 -6.12 2.59
CA GLU A 679 1.29 -7.34 3.30
C GLU A 679 2.05 -8.28 2.35
N ARG A 680 3.16 -8.83 2.83
CA ARG A 680 4.01 -9.77 2.08
C ARG A 680 3.47 -11.20 2.19
N THR A 681 3.40 -11.89 1.06
CA THR A 681 3.01 -13.32 0.96
C THR A 681 4.15 -14.20 0.47
N ASP A 682 5.31 -13.61 0.12
CA ASP A 682 6.55 -14.35 -0.13
C ASP A 682 7.16 -14.96 1.14
N LEU A 683 6.60 -14.64 2.30
CA LEU A 683 6.93 -15.20 3.60
C LEU A 683 5.96 -16.36 3.91
N PRO A 684 6.41 -17.61 3.96
CA PRO A 684 5.52 -18.74 4.19
C PRO A 684 4.85 -18.66 5.56
N GLU A 685 3.55 -18.93 5.63
CA GLU A 685 2.77 -19.07 6.87
C GLU A 685 2.84 -17.86 7.84
N THR A 686 3.24 -16.67 7.35
CA THR A 686 3.43 -15.48 8.19
C THR A 686 2.62 -14.29 7.68
N PRO A 687 1.30 -14.26 7.95
CA PRO A 687 0.47 -13.13 7.57
C PRO A 687 0.82 -11.87 8.37
N GLY A 688 0.47 -10.71 7.81
CA GLY A 688 0.56 -9.41 8.46
C GLY A 688 1.92 -8.72 8.42
N VAL A 689 2.92 -9.26 7.72
CA VAL A 689 4.24 -8.62 7.59
C VAL A 689 4.18 -7.55 6.49
N PRO A 690 4.33 -6.24 6.81
CA PRO A 690 4.32 -5.21 5.79
C PRO A 690 5.63 -5.20 4.98
N GLY A 691 5.51 -4.90 3.69
CA GLY A 691 6.61 -4.60 2.79
C GLY A 691 6.39 -3.26 2.11
N THR A 692 7.49 -2.57 1.80
CA THR A 692 7.47 -1.32 1.03
C THR A 692 8.62 -1.31 0.04
N GLU A 693 8.34 -1.00 -1.22
CA GLU A 693 9.31 -0.88 -2.30
C GLU A 693 9.12 0.42 -3.07
N LEU A 694 10.22 1.15 -3.31
CA LEU A 694 10.24 2.27 -4.24
C LEU A 694 10.43 1.71 -5.66
N SER A 695 9.57 2.11 -6.59
CA SER A 695 9.64 1.71 -8.00
C SER A 695 9.47 2.90 -8.94
N MET A 696 9.60 2.65 -10.24
CA MET A 696 9.45 3.63 -11.30
C MET A 696 8.64 3.02 -12.45
N ILE A 697 7.67 3.78 -12.97
CA ILE A 697 6.88 3.38 -14.14
C ILE A 697 7.79 3.37 -15.37
N ALA A 698 7.87 2.26 -16.08
CA ALA A 698 8.53 2.15 -17.38
C ALA A 698 7.57 2.33 -18.56
N ALA A 699 6.35 1.83 -18.44
CA ALA A 699 5.30 1.99 -19.44
C ALA A 699 3.91 2.01 -18.79
N VAL A 700 2.96 2.64 -19.48
CA VAL A 700 1.53 2.67 -19.13
C VAL A 700 0.74 2.21 -20.34
N ARG A 701 -0.11 1.20 -20.15
CA ARG A 701 -1.03 0.69 -21.17
C ARG A 701 -2.46 0.79 -20.66
N GLN A 702 -3.37 1.17 -21.53
CA GLN A 702 -4.81 1.18 -21.34
C GLN A 702 -5.40 0.03 -22.14
N HIS A 703 -6.06 -0.90 -21.47
CA HIS A 703 -6.57 -2.10 -22.09
C HIS A 703 -7.93 -2.48 -21.49
N VAL A 704 -8.75 -3.13 -22.32
CA VAL A 704 -10.02 -3.76 -21.95
C VAL A 704 -10.01 -5.14 -22.59
N ASP A 705 -10.45 -6.16 -21.88
CA ASP A 705 -10.63 -7.50 -22.43
C ASP A 705 -12.07 -7.58 -23.00
N PRO A 706 -12.23 -7.57 -24.33
CA PRO A 706 -13.55 -7.48 -24.96
C PRO A 706 -14.42 -8.72 -24.71
N ASP A 707 -13.81 -9.83 -24.26
CA ASP A 707 -14.49 -11.09 -23.98
C ASP A 707 -15.13 -11.11 -22.58
N ARG A 708 -14.84 -10.11 -21.72
CA ARG A 708 -15.41 -9.97 -20.37
C ARG A 708 -16.63 -9.03 -20.38
N PRO A 709 -17.84 -9.53 -20.09
CA PRO A 709 -19.05 -8.72 -20.12
C PRO A 709 -19.03 -7.59 -19.08
N GLY A 710 -19.34 -6.37 -19.51
CA GLY A 710 -19.37 -5.19 -18.64
C GLY A 710 -18.01 -4.68 -18.18
N GLU A 711 -16.92 -5.15 -18.79
CA GLU A 711 -15.58 -4.66 -18.48
C GLU A 711 -15.34 -3.25 -19.04
N THR A 712 -14.49 -2.50 -18.35
CA THR A 712 -14.13 -1.14 -18.74
C THR A 712 -12.64 -1.05 -19.00
N VAL A 713 -12.19 0.06 -19.58
CA VAL A 713 -10.77 0.28 -19.80
C VAL A 713 -10.04 0.40 -18.45
N HIS A 714 -9.03 -0.43 -18.24
CA HIS A 714 -8.16 -0.42 -17.07
C HIS A 714 -6.76 0.08 -17.43
N THR A 715 -6.06 0.61 -16.42
CA THR A 715 -4.66 0.99 -16.55
C THR A 715 -3.74 -0.12 -16.09
N PHE A 716 -2.79 -0.48 -16.93
CA PHE A 716 -1.72 -1.45 -16.68
C PHE A 716 -0.39 -0.71 -16.58
N LEU A 717 0.30 -0.89 -15.46
CA LEU A 717 1.63 -0.35 -15.21
C LEU A 717 2.68 -1.41 -15.47
N THR A 718 3.71 -1.06 -16.24
CA THR A 718 4.95 -1.84 -16.31
C THR A 718 6.02 -1.12 -15.49
N LEU A 719 6.59 -1.80 -14.49
CA LEU A 719 7.65 -1.29 -13.62
C LEU A 719 9.03 -1.45 -14.27
N ALA A 720 9.94 -0.50 -14.01
CA ALA A 720 11.31 -0.51 -14.53
C ALA A 720 12.16 -1.68 -14.00
N ALA A 721 11.87 -2.12 -12.77
CA ALA A 721 12.40 -3.35 -12.19
C ALA A 721 11.23 -4.18 -11.64
N PRO A 722 11.28 -5.52 -11.74
CA PRO A 722 10.29 -6.36 -11.07
C PRO A 722 10.37 -6.16 -9.55
N LEU A 723 9.22 -6.25 -8.88
CA LEU A 723 9.12 -6.25 -7.42
C LEU A 723 9.97 -7.39 -6.85
N SER A 724 10.68 -7.10 -5.77
CA SER A 724 11.45 -8.12 -5.03
C SER A 724 10.55 -8.91 -4.09
N TYR A 725 9.47 -8.30 -3.59
CA TYR A 725 8.49 -8.97 -2.74
C TYR A 725 7.24 -9.38 -3.54
N THR A 726 6.48 -10.31 -2.97
CA THR A 726 5.14 -10.67 -3.44
C THR A 726 4.15 -10.18 -2.40
N TYR A 727 3.10 -9.49 -2.83
CA TYR A 727 2.16 -8.83 -1.94
C TYR A 727 0.76 -9.42 -2.05
N LYS A 728 0.09 -9.52 -0.92
CA LYS A 728 -1.32 -9.86 -0.83
C LYS A 728 -2.15 -8.76 -1.49
N ARG A 729 -2.79 -9.06 -2.61
CA ARG A 729 -3.40 -8.06 -3.51
C ARG A 729 -4.34 -7.05 -2.83
N ASP A 730 -5.15 -7.47 -1.87
CA ASP A 730 -6.11 -6.59 -1.17
C ASP A 730 -5.49 -5.60 -0.19
N THR A 731 -4.25 -5.85 0.22
CA THR A 731 -3.49 -4.95 1.10
C THR A 731 -2.60 -3.99 0.30
N VAL A 732 -2.47 -4.19 -1.02
CA VAL A 732 -1.59 -3.39 -1.86
C VAL A 732 -2.15 -1.98 -2.02
N ARG A 733 -1.28 -1.01 -1.75
CA ARG A 733 -1.49 0.40 -1.99
C ARG A 733 -0.34 0.93 -2.83
N LEU A 734 -0.67 1.69 -3.88
CA LEU A 734 0.31 2.30 -4.77
C LEU A 734 0.25 3.81 -4.61
N LEU A 735 1.30 4.40 -4.04
CA LEU A 735 1.41 5.85 -3.86
C LEU A 735 2.14 6.42 -5.07
N ALA A 736 1.52 7.31 -5.85
CA ALA A 736 2.11 7.88 -7.06
C ALA A 736 2.37 9.40 -7.00
N ASN A 737 1.97 10.05 -5.90
CA ASN A 737 2.39 11.41 -5.52
C ASN A 737 3.72 11.38 -4.76
N VAL A 738 4.73 10.75 -5.36
CA VAL A 738 6.02 10.46 -4.72
C VAL A 738 7.13 11.28 -5.38
N VAL A 739 7.92 11.98 -4.57
CA VAL A 739 9.03 12.82 -5.04
C VAL A 739 10.27 12.63 -4.16
N PRO A 740 11.49 12.63 -4.71
CA PRO A 740 12.70 12.62 -3.91
C PRO A 740 12.79 13.85 -3.01
N ALA A 741 13.27 13.65 -1.79
CA ALA A 741 13.55 14.72 -0.86
C ALA A 741 14.86 14.46 -0.13
N SER A 742 15.51 15.54 0.31
CA SER A 742 16.71 15.45 1.13
C SER A 742 16.65 16.38 2.33
N HIS A 743 17.41 16.05 3.37
CA HIS A 743 17.52 16.83 4.58
C HIS A 743 18.11 18.22 4.30
N GLY A 744 17.59 19.23 5.01
CA GLY A 744 18.04 20.63 4.95
C GLY A 744 16.97 21.59 4.43
N ALA A 745 17.14 22.87 4.74
CA ALA A 745 16.21 23.94 4.36
C ALA A 745 16.93 25.07 3.61
N SER A 746 16.35 25.49 2.48
CA SER A 746 16.86 26.55 1.62
C SER A 746 16.81 27.94 2.26
N ARG A 747 17.82 28.75 1.95
CA ARG A 747 17.98 30.16 2.28
C ARG A 747 18.30 30.90 0.99
N ASP A 748 17.72 32.07 0.83
CA ASP A 748 17.99 32.97 -0.30
C ASP A 748 18.13 34.38 0.24
N GLU A 749 19.36 34.88 0.24
CA GLU A 749 19.72 36.12 0.94
C GLU A 749 20.93 36.84 0.32
N PRO A 750 20.96 38.18 0.38
CA PRO A 750 22.15 38.94 0.00
C PRO A 750 23.25 38.74 1.04
N ILE A 751 24.40 38.22 0.62
CA ILE A 751 25.55 37.95 1.51
C ILE A 751 26.54 39.12 1.54
N GLY A 752 26.41 40.09 0.63
CA GLY A 752 27.16 41.34 0.69
C GLY A 752 27.14 42.18 -0.59
N SER A 753 27.97 43.22 -0.57
CA SER A 753 28.15 44.20 -1.65
C SER A 753 29.54 44.02 -2.26
N GLY A 754 29.62 43.85 -3.57
CA GLY A 754 30.89 43.78 -4.29
C GLY A 754 31.53 45.16 -4.45
N ASP A 755 32.86 45.18 -4.53
CA ASP A 755 33.67 46.37 -4.85
C ASP A 755 34.79 46.01 -5.85
N ALA A 756 34.71 46.47 -7.09
CA ALA A 756 35.69 46.15 -8.13
C ALA A 756 37.13 46.58 -7.82
N SER A 757 37.33 47.50 -6.86
CA SER A 757 38.67 47.92 -6.42
C SER A 757 39.37 46.89 -5.53
N LEU A 758 38.61 45.98 -4.89
CA LEU A 758 39.12 45.02 -3.93
C LEU A 758 39.31 43.62 -4.55
N ALA A 759 40.53 43.09 -4.42
CA ALA A 759 40.86 41.72 -4.78
C ALA A 759 40.47 40.73 -3.66
N ASN A 760 40.21 39.47 -4.00
CA ASN A 760 39.98 38.37 -3.05
C ASN A 760 38.87 38.64 -2.01
N GLN A 761 37.85 39.41 -2.41
CA GLN A 761 36.73 39.71 -1.53
C GLN A 761 36.07 38.43 -1.05
N SER A 762 35.73 38.43 0.25
CA SER A 762 35.20 37.25 0.92
C SER A 762 33.94 37.59 1.71
N PHE A 763 32.92 36.74 1.58
CA PHE A 763 31.62 36.92 2.24
C PHE A 763 31.25 35.65 2.99
N ARG A 764 30.73 35.79 4.22
CA ARG A 764 30.31 34.68 5.06
C ARG A 764 28.80 34.46 4.89
N LEU A 765 28.37 33.21 4.73
CA LEU A 765 26.95 32.85 4.79
C LEU A 765 26.41 33.10 6.21
N PHE A 766 25.18 33.59 6.34
CA PHE A 766 24.64 33.92 7.67
C PHE A 766 24.34 32.69 8.52
N GLN A 767 23.99 31.57 7.88
CA GLN A 767 23.65 30.31 8.53
C GLN A 767 24.55 29.17 8.04
N GLY A 768 24.74 28.19 8.92
CA GLY A 768 25.44 26.94 8.64
C GLY A 768 24.89 25.83 9.55
N PRO A 769 25.29 24.58 9.32
CA PRO A 769 26.19 24.13 8.26
C PRO A 769 25.55 24.09 6.86
N LEU A 770 26.33 24.39 5.82
CA LEU A 770 25.92 24.29 4.42
C LEU A 770 25.59 22.85 4.05
N THR A 771 24.45 22.65 3.36
CA THR A 771 24.03 21.32 2.89
C THR A 771 24.82 20.84 1.68
N TRP A 772 25.32 19.61 1.77
CA TRP A 772 25.91 18.87 0.67
C TRP A 772 25.10 17.62 0.35
N LEU A 773 24.95 17.32 -0.94
CA LEU A 773 24.21 16.15 -1.43
C LEU A 773 25.19 15.10 -1.95
N ALA A 774 24.84 13.82 -1.78
CA ALA A 774 25.61 12.73 -2.39
C ALA A 774 25.66 12.91 -3.92
N SER A 775 26.85 12.74 -4.49
CA SER A 775 27.12 12.98 -5.91
C SER A 775 28.09 11.94 -6.46
N ASP A 776 28.32 11.89 -7.78
CA ASP A 776 29.26 10.99 -8.47
C ASP A 776 30.69 11.54 -8.57
N THR A 777 30.91 12.81 -8.20
CA THR A 777 32.21 13.49 -8.12
C THR A 777 33.25 12.70 -7.28
N PRO A 778 34.57 12.94 -7.42
CA PRO A 778 35.58 12.32 -6.58
C PRO A 778 35.34 12.48 -5.07
N LEU A 779 34.98 13.69 -4.63
CA LEU A 779 34.59 13.98 -3.25
C LEU A 779 33.33 13.21 -2.81
N GLY A 780 32.49 12.79 -3.76
CA GLY A 780 31.21 12.12 -3.54
C GLY A 780 30.13 13.01 -2.96
N ALA A 781 30.35 14.32 -2.95
CA ALA A 781 29.42 15.31 -2.49
C ALA A 781 29.41 16.50 -3.45
N SER A 782 28.26 17.18 -3.54
CA SER A 782 28.11 18.45 -4.24
C SER A 782 27.39 19.46 -3.36
N SER A 783 27.93 20.67 -3.33
CA SER A 783 27.39 21.80 -2.58
C SER A 783 26.03 22.24 -3.14
N THR A 784 25.12 22.62 -2.25
CA THR A 784 23.82 23.24 -2.62
C THR A 784 23.93 24.74 -2.90
N LEU A 785 25.12 25.33 -2.71
CA LEU A 785 25.38 26.76 -2.85
C LEU A 785 25.31 27.21 -4.32
N VAL A 786 24.52 28.24 -4.55
CA VAL A 786 24.46 29.00 -5.81
C VAL A 786 24.65 30.47 -5.50
N VAL A 787 25.77 31.02 -5.94
CA VAL A 787 26.08 32.45 -5.81
C VAL A 787 25.76 33.18 -7.10
N ARG A 788 25.04 34.29 -7.01
CA ARG A 788 24.77 35.21 -8.11
C ARG A 788 25.25 36.60 -7.74
N VAL A 789 25.88 37.28 -8.69
CA VAL A 789 26.29 38.68 -8.58
C VAL A 789 25.58 39.45 -9.67
N ASP A 790 24.77 40.46 -9.30
CA ASP A 790 23.90 41.20 -10.23
C ASP A 790 23.00 40.26 -11.06
N GLY A 791 22.52 39.17 -10.44
CA GLY A 791 21.70 38.15 -11.09
C GLY A 791 22.46 37.13 -11.94
N VAL A 792 23.76 37.35 -12.20
CA VAL A 792 24.60 36.45 -13.00
C VAL A 792 25.21 35.37 -12.10
N ARG A 793 25.11 34.10 -12.50
CA ARG A 793 25.68 32.96 -11.76
C ARG A 793 27.21 32.96 -11.82
N TRP A 794 27.82 32.76 -10.65
CA TRP A 794 29.23 32.43 -10.50
C TRP A 794 29.38 30.93 -10.18
N HIS A 795 30.53 30.35 -10.49
CA HIS A 795 30.77 28.91 -10.39
C HIS A 795 31.76 28.59 -9.26
N GLU A 796 31.40 27.63 -8.42
CA GLU A 796 32.30 27.09 -7.41
C GLU A 796 33.42 26.28 -8.07
N VAL A 797 34.66 26.51 -7.64
CA VAL A 797 35.86 25.78 -8.07
C VAL A 797 36.70 25.39 -6.85
N ASP A 798 37.51 24.33 -6.98
CA ASP A 798 38.40 23.87 -5.91
C ASP A 798 39.52 24.86 -5.60
N SER A 799 40.00 25.57 -6.63
CA SER A 799 41.05 26.58 -6.52
C SER A 799 40.87 27.68 -7.57
N LEU A 800 41.18 28.92 -7.17
CA LEU A 800 41.27 30.06 -8.08
C LEU A 800 42.55 30.01 -8.93
N ALA A 801 43.57 29.25 -8.50
CA ALA A 801 44.83 29.15 -9.22
C ALA A 801 44.60 28.56 -10.63
N GLY A 802 45.22 29.20 -11.63
CA GLY A 802 45.10 28.76 -13.03
C GLY A 802 43.79 29.14 -13.73
N ARG A 803 42.87 29.85 -13.05
CA ARG A 803 41.66 30.41 -13.68
C ARG A 803 41.97 31.75 -14.35
N GLY A 804 41.36 32.02 -15.50
CA GLY A 804 41.53 33.28 -16.22
C GLY A 804 40.96 34.50 -15.49
N PRO A 805 41.41 35.72 -15.82
CA PRO A 805 41.04 36.95 -15.12
C PRO A 805 39.57 37.36 -15.28
N ASP A 806 38.88 36.86 -16.31
CA ASP A 806 37.47 37.15 -16.58
C ASP A 806 36.53 36.01 -16.15
N GLU A 807 37.08 34.93 -15.61
CA GLU A 807 36.29 33.76 -15.21
C GLU A 807 35.49 34.04 -13.93
N ARG A 808 34.17 33.91 -14.00
CA ARG A 808 33.24 34.10 -12.88
C ARG A 808 33.25 32.90 -11.94
N VAL A 809 34.29 32.82 -11.12
CA VAL A 809 34.53 31.70 -10.20
C VAL A 809 34.68 32.15 -8.76
N TYR A 810 34.37 31.27 -7.83
CA TYR A 810 34.61 31.44 -6.40
C TYR A 810 35.07 30.13 -5.76
N THR A 811 35.74 30.24 -4.62
CA THR A 811 36.08 29.10 -3.76
C THR A 811 35.29 29.20 -2.45
N THR A 812 35.08 28.06 -1.79
CA THR A 812 34.40 28.01 -0.50
C THR A 812 35.31 27.50 0.60
N ARG A 813 35.05 27.97 1.83
CA ARG A 813 35.81 27.58 3.01
C ARG A 813 34.93 27.61 4.25
N THR A 814 34.87 26.52 5.00
CA THR A 814 34.18 26.49 6.29
C THR A 814 35.08 27.04 7.40
N ASP A 815 34.50 27.89 8.25
CA ASP A 815 35.16 28.44 9.46
C ASP A 815 34.90 27.60 10.72
N ASP A 816 35.35 28.09 11.88
CA ASP A 816 35.31 27.34 13.14
C ASP A 816 33.88 27.20 13.71
N GLU A 817 32.92 27.95 13.18
CA GLU A 817 31.49 27.92 13.57
C GLU A 817 30.63 27.19 12.53
N ASP A 818 31.26 26.37 11.67
CA ASP A 818 30.63 25.65 10.56
C ASP A 818 29.92 26.55 9.53
N ARG A 819 30.32 27.82 9.44
CA ARG A 819 29.81 28.75 8.43
C ARG A 819 30.72 28.79 7.22
N THR A 820 30.11 28.77 6.03
CA THR A 820 30.85 28.83 4.76
C THR A 820 31.21 30.28 4.42
N ILE A 821 32.46 30.48 4.04
CA ILE A 821 33.02 31.72 3.49
C ILE A 821 33.23 31.51 1.99
N VAL A 822 32.69 32.41 1.19
CA VAL A 822 32.85 32.46 -0.27
C VAL A 822 33.94 33.48 -0.60
N THR A 823 34.97 33.08 -1.35
CA THR A 823 36.08 33.96 -1.75
C THR A 823 36.15 34.05 -3.28
N PHE A 824 36.19 35.29 -3.80
CA PHE A 824 36.23 35.60 -5.23
C PHE A 824 37.65 35.88 -5.72
N GLY A 825 37.81 36.05 -7.04
CA GLY A 825 39.11 36.27 -7.69
C GLY A 825 39.75 37.64 -7.42
N ASP A 826 41.01 37.75 -7.82
CA ASP A 826 41.84 38.96 -7.72
C ASP A 826 41.98 39.72 -9.04
N GLY A 827 41.31 39.27 -10.12
CA GLY A 827 41.41 39.81 -11.47
C GLY A 827 42.61 39.30 -12.27
N VAL A 828 43.37 38.33 -11.72
CA VAL A 828 44.37 37.53 -12.43
C VAL A 828 43.95 36.06 -12.40
N HIS A 829 43.56 35.60 -11.22
CA HIS A 829 43.08 34.27 -10.88
C HIS A 829 41.59 34.33 -10.54
N GLY A 830 40.77 34.38 -11.60
CA GLY A 830 39.33 34.62 -11.50
C GLY A 830 38.95 36.10 -11.47
N ALA A 831 37.72 36.39 -11.87
CA ALA A 831 37.17 37.73 -11.97
C ALA A 831 36.99 38.41 -10.61
N ARG A 832 37.22 39.72 -10.59
CA ARG A 832 36.81 40.60 -9.49
C ARG A 832 35.30 40.83 -9.53
N LEU A 833 34.73 41.10 -8.37
CA LEU A 833 33.32 41.46 -8.28
C LEU A 833 33.06 42.84 -8.90
N PRO A 834 31.97 43.02 -9.67
CA PRO A 834 31.48 44.35 -9.98
C PRO A 834 31.05 45.10 -8.71
N THR A 835 31.24 46.42 -8.70
CA THR A 835 30.77 47.27 -7.61
C THR A 835 29.25 47.35 -7.60
N GLY A 836 28.62 47.02 -6.46
CA GLY A 836 27.18 47.09 -6.32
C GLY A 836 26.72 46.97 -4.86
N TYR A 837 25.48 47.38 -4.58
CA TYR A 837 24.90 47.29 -3.24
C TYR A 837 24.08 46.01 -3.08
N GLN A 838 24.43 45.16 -2.11
CA GLN A 838 23.80 43.87 -1.88
C GLN A 838 23.65 43.01 -3.15
N ASN A 839 24.57 43.21 -4.10
CA ASN A 839 24.53 42.55 -5.40
C ASN A 839 25.02 41.10 -5.35
N VAL A 840 25.75 40.72 -4.30
CA VAL A 840 26.19 39.34 -4.06
C VAL A 840 25.12 38.60 -3.27
N ARG A 841 24.41 37.69 -3.92
CA ARG A 841 23.30 36.91 -3.35
C ARG A 841 23.60 35.42 -3.40
N ALA A 842 23.29 34.71 -2.33
CA ALA A 842 23.49 33.27 -2.23
C ALA A 842 22.15 32.56 -2.00
N VAL A 843 21.94 31.48 -2.77
CA VAL A 843 20.92 30.48 -2.49
C VAL A 843 21.63 29.22 -2.01
N TYR A 844 21.30 28.74 -0.82
CA TYR A 844 21.97 27.57 -0.23
C TYR A 844 21.04 26.86 0.74
N ARG A 845 21.36 25.63 1.13
CA ARG A 845 20.58 24.89 2.13
C ARG A 845 21.36 24.75 3.43
N VAL A 846 20.63 24.68 4.54
CA VAL A 846 21.17 24.50 5.89
C VAL A 846 20.62 23.21 6.47
N GLY A 847 21.50 22.36 6.98
CA GLY A 847 21.16 21.05 7.55
C GLY A 847 21.85 19.92 6.81
N ILE A 848 22.64 19.13 7.54
CA ILE A 848 23.40 17.95 7.11
C ILE A 848 23.45 16.96 8.27
N GLY A 849 24.15 15.86 8.08
CA GLY A 849 24.59 15.07 9.21
C GLY A 849 23.71 13.86 9.48
N ARG A 850 24.10 13.16 10.55
CA ARG A 850 23.45 11.94 11.02
C ARG A 850 22.00 12.19 11.46
N ASP A 851 21.71 13.39 11.96
CA ASP A 851 20.40 13.76 12.51
C ASP A 851 19.30 13.69 11.45
N GLY A 852 19.65 13.89 10.17
CA GLY A 852 18.72 13.72 9.07
C GLY A 852 18.28 12.27 8.82
N ASN A 853 18.93 11.26 9.42
CA ASN A 853 18.51 9.87 9.24
C ASN A 853 17.29 9.57 10.10
N THR A 854 16.13 9.42 9.48
CA THR A 854 14.85 9.25 10.17
C THR A 854 14.14 7.98 9.70
N GLY A 855 13.41 7.32 10.61
CA GLY A 855 12.63 6.13 10.28
C GLY A 855 11.53 6.40 9.24
N SER A 856 11.00 5.33 8.62
CA SER A 856 9.81 5.43 7.76
C SER A 856 8.62 5.99 8.53
N GLY A 857 7.82 6.85 7.89
CA GLY A 857 6.59 7.42 8.45
C GLY A 857 6.82 8.50 9.52
N ARG A 858 8.03 9.04 9.66
CA ARG A 858 8.38 10.06 10.66
C ARG A 858 8.32 11.50 10.13
N ILE A 859 8.42 11.70 8.82
CA ILE A 859 8.35 13.01 8.16
C ILE A 859 6.89 13.30 7.80
N THR A 860 6.14 13.89 8.74
CA THR A 860 4.68 14.04 8.62
C THR A 860 4.19 15.48 8.75
N GLN A 861 5.04 16.43 9.14
CA GLN A 861 4.64 17.82 9.30
C GLN A 861 4.88 18.63 8.02
N LEU A 862 3.82 19.22 7.46
CA LEU A 862 3.91 20.13 6.31
C LEU A 862 4.32 21.53 6.75
N LEU A 863 5.48 22.00 6.27
CA LEU A 863 5.94 23.39 6.47
C LEU A 863 5.55 24.28 5.29
N THR A 864 5.67 23.76 4.07
CA THR A 864 5.04 24.35 2.88
C THR A 864 3.69 23.68 2.68
N ARG A 865 2.64 24.46 2.42
CA ARG A 865 1.29 23.95 2.14
C ARG A 865 0.88 24.30 0.70
N PRO A 866 1.30 23.50 -0.31
CA PRO A 866 0.79 23.63 -1.66
C PRO A 866 -0.73 23.42 -1.69
N LEU A 867 -1.38 23.88 -2.75
CA LEU A 867 -2.83 23.82 -2.90
C LEU A 867 -3.35 22.38 -2.70
N TRP A 868 -4.41 22.21 -1.92
CA TRP A 868 -5.08 20.91 -1.66
C TRP A 868 -4.25 19.82 -0.98
N VAL A 869 -2.98 20.06 -0.65
CA VAL A 869 -2.17 19.08 0.07
C VAL A 869 -2.57 19.04 1.54
N SER A 870 -3.00 17.87 2.04
CA SER A 870 -3.44 17.70 3.43
C SER A 870 -2.40 17.01 4.31
N THR A 871 -1.68 16.02 3.77
CA THR A 871 -0.65 15.29 4.53
C THR A 871 0.59 14.97 3.69
N VAL A 872 1.69 14.69 4.38
CA VAL A 872 2.93 14.18 3.81
C VAL A 872 3.41 13.01 4.68
N THR A 873 4.11 12.05 4.08
CA THR A 873 4.80 10.98 4.80
C THR A 873 6.04 10.55 4.03
N ASN A 874 7.01 9.92 4.67
CA ASN A 874 8.12 9.23 4.01
C ASN A 874 7.91 7.71 4.09
N PRO A 875 7.42 7.04 3.02
CA PRO A 875 7.16 5.59 3.07
C PRO A 875 8.40 4.73 3.29
N VAL A 876 9.58 5.27 2.94
CA VAL A 876 10.90 4.65 3.18
C VAL A 876 11.71 5.50 4.15
N PRO A 877 12.60 4.90 4.96
CA PRO A 877 13.43 5.66 5.89
C PRO A 877 14.36 6.64 5.16
N ALA A 878 14.63 7.79 5.77
CA ALA A 878 15.69 8.68 5.32
C ALA A 878 17.05 8.16 5.78
N THR A 879 17.97 7.97 4.84
CA THR A 879 19.28 7.35 5.09
C THR A 879 20.40 8.08 4.33
N GLY A 880 21.66 7.75 4.63
CA GLY A 880 22.84 8.33 3.98
C GLY A 880 23.30 9.67 4.54
N GLY A 881 22.63 10.23 5.55
CA GLY A 881 23.07 11.43 6.25
C GLY A 881 24.30 11.14 7.08
N ALA A 882 25.34 11.96 6.96
CA ALA A 882 26.63 11.75 7.60
C ALA A 882 27.26 13.07 8.03
N ASP A 883 27.92 13.09 9.18
CA ASP A 883 28.60 14.28 9.71
C ASP A 883 29.91 14.56 8.93
N PRO A 884 30.40 15.82 8.97
CA PRO A 884 31.71 16.16 8.41
C PRO A 884 32.86 15.44 9.13
N ASP A 885 34.05 15.46 8.54
CA ASP A 885 35.23 14.83 9.14
C ASP A 885 35.55 15.38 10.54
N GLY A 886 35.40 14.52 11.55
CA GLY A 886 35.87 14.79 12.90
C GLY A 886 37.39 14.71 13.03
N PRO A 887 37.98 15.13 14.18
CA PRO A 887 39.43 15.15 14.37
C PRO A 887 40.12 13.80 14.12
N GLY A 888 39.47 12.68 14.47
CA GLY A 888 40.00 11.34 14.24
C GLY A 888 40.03 10.94 12.77
N GLN A 889 38.97 11.23 12.00
CA GLN A 889 38.96 11.01 10.55
C GLN A 889 39.94 11.92 9.84
N ALA A 890 39.99 13.22 10.17
CA ALA A 890 40.90 14.17 9.52
C ALA A 890 42.37 13.72 9.61
N ARG A 891 42.82 13.25 10.78
CA ARG A 891 44.19 12.72 10.96
C ARG A 891 44.50 11.52 10.06
N ARG A 892 43.50 10.71 9.74
CA ARG A 892 43.63 9.53 8.87
C ARG A 892 43.51 9.89 7.39
N ASN A 893 42.66 10.86 7.03
CA ASN A 893 42.34 11.20 5.66
C ASN A 893 43.31 12.21 5.03
N ILE A 894 43.88 13.13 5.82
CA ILE A 894 44.84 14.15 5.32
C ILE A 894 46.05 13.52 4.60
N PRO A 895 46.69 12.45 5.11
CA PRO A 895 47.78 11.81 4.38
C PRO A 895 47.33 11.13 3.08
N LEU A 896 46.07 10.64 3.03
CA LEU A 896 45.54 9.90 1.88
C LEU A 896 45.31 10.78 0.64
N SER A 897 45.05 12.08 0.83
CA SER A 897 44.89 12.98 -0.32
C SER A 897 46.18 13.22 -1.11
N VAL A 898 47.34 12.81 -0.58
CA VAL A 898 48.63 12.91 -1.26
C VAL A 898 49.05 11.58 -1.89
N THR A 899 48.45 10.45 -1.47
CA THR A 899 48.80 9.11 -1.98
C THR A 899 47.95 8.69 -3.18
N ALA A 900 46.67 9.07 -3.21
CA ALA A 900 45.78 8.81 -4.34
C ALA A 900 45.79 10.00 -5.32
N LEU A 901 46.54 9.88 -6.42
CA LEU A 901 46.50 10.82 -7.55
C LEU A 901 45.21 10.64 -8.38
N ASP A 902 45.04 11.41 -9.46
CA ASP A 902 43.86 11.40 -10.37
C ASP A 902 43.57 10.06 -11.10
N ARG A 903 44.18 8.94 -10.70
CA ARG A 903 44.00 7.61 -11.28
C ARG A 903 44.16 6.50 -10.25
N LEU A 904 43.27 5.50 -10.29
CA LEU A 904 43.31 4.32 -9.41
C LEU A 904 44.04 3.17 -10.11
N VAL A 905 45.21 2.80 -9.60
CA VAL A 905 46.08 1.78 -10.21
C VAL A 905 46.21 0.57 -9.27
N SER A 906 46.54 0.80 -8.01
CA SER A 906 46.70 -0.24 -7.00
C SER A 906 45.36 -0.55 -6.32
N VAL A 907 45.21 -1.74 -5.72
CA VAL A 907 44.01 -2.07 -4.93
C VAL A 907 43.85 -1.12 -3.73
N ALA A 908 44.94 -0.66 -3.14
CA ALA A 908 44.91 0.32 -2.06
C ALA A 908 44.36 1.67 -2.54
N ASP A 909 44.59 2.06 -3.80
CA ASP A 909 44.05 3.30 -4.36
C ASP A 909 42.52 3.27 -4.39
N TYR A 910 41.90 2.13 -4.73
CA TYR A 910 40.44 1.97 -4.68
C TYR A 910 39.90 2.09 -3.25
N GLU A 911 40.64 1.60 -2.27
CA GLU A 911 40.29 1.71 -0.84
C GLU A 911 40.37 3.17 -0.37
N ASP A 912 41.49 3.83 -0.64
CA ASP A 912 41.76 5.19 -0.22
C ASP A 912 40.83 6.19 -0.92
N PHE A 913 40.56 5.98 -2.21
CA PHE A 913 39.57 6.77 -2.95
C PHE A 913 38.17 6.63 -2.36
N ALA A 914 37.74 5.40 -2.05
CA ALA A 914 36.45 5.17 -1.41
C ALA A 914 36.37 5.78 0.00
N ARG A 915 37.47 5.70 0.77
CA ARG A 915 37.58 6.29 2.12
C ARG A 915 37.63 7.82 2.08
N ALA A 916 38.20 8.43 1.04
CA ALA A 916 38.23 9.88 0.85
C ALA A 916 36.86 10.46 0.43
N ARG A 917 35.90 9.61 0.08
CA ARG A 917 34.55 10.03 -0.31
C ARG A 917 33.71 10.44 0.90
N ALA A 918 32.98 11.55 0.79
CA ALA A 918 32.04 12.00 1.81
C ALA A 918 30.96 10.93 2.07
N GLY A 919 30.52 10.82 3.33
CA GLY A 919 29.56 9.81 3.77
C GLY A 919 30.11 8.40 4.01
N ILE A 920 31.33 8.09 3.56
CA ILE A 920 31.96 6.77 3.77
C ILE A 920 32.91 6.80 4.96
N GLY A 921 32.58 6.17 6.08
CA GLY A 921 33.45 6.12 7.26
C GLY A 921 34.64 5.17 7.12
N ARG A 922 34.43 4.01 6.49
CA ARG A 922 35.45 2.97 6.30
C ARG A 922 35.36 2.38 4.90
N ALA A 923 36.49 2.02 4.33
CA ALA A 923 36.57 1.25 3.09
C ALA A 923 37.64 0.18 3.21
N ALA A 924 37.45 -0.94 2.52
CA ALA A 924 38.45 -1.99 2.34
C ALA A 924 38.33 -2.54 0.92
N ALA A 925 39.42 -2.51 0.16
CA ALA A 925 39.42 -3.02 -1.22
C ALA A 925 40.22 -4.32 -1.32
N ARG A 926 39.74 -5.24 -2.16
CA ARG A 926 40.42 -6.51 -2.44
C ARG A 926 40.17 -6.98 -3.85
N ARG A 927 41.22 -7.48 -4.50
CA ARG A 927 41.10 -8.25 -5.75
C ARG A 927 40.61 -9.66 -5.42
N ILE A 928 39.46 -10.04 -5.94
CA ILE A 928 38.80 -11.33 -5.70
C ILE A 928 38.60 -12.04 -7.03
N ARG A 929 38.98 -13.32 -7.08
CA ARG A 929 38.78 -14.17 -8.25
C ARG A 929 37.44 -14.90 -8.15
N THR A 930 36.54 -14.61 -9.08
CA THR A 930 35.22 -15.25 -9.23
C THR A 930 35.27 -16.17 -10.46
N GLY A 931 35.66 -17.43 -10.23
CA GLY A 931 35.87 -18.38 -11.33
C GLY A 931 37.06 -18.00 -12.19
N SER A 932 36.83 -17.69 -13.47
CA SER A 932 37.86 -17.26 -14.43
C SER A 932 38.07 -15.74 -14.49
N ARG A 933 37.22 -14.94 -13.82
CA ARG A 933 37.31 -13.48 -13.81
C ARG A 933 37.89 -12.96 -12.50
N GLU A 934 38.57 -11.83 -12.57
CA GLU A 934 38.98 -11.06 -11.40
C GLU A 934 38.10 -9.82 -11.27
N VAL A 935 37.74 -9.48 -10.04
CA VAL A 935 36.91 -8.33 -9.68
C VAL A 935 37.61 -7.59 -8.56
N VAL A 936 37.65 -6.25 -8.64
CA VAL A 936 38.01 -5.42 -7.50
C VAL A 936 36.75 -5.23 -6.65
N HIS A 937 36.73 -5.85 -5.48
CA HIS A 937 35.66 -5.71 -4.51
C HIS A 937 36.02 -4.63 -3.51
N VAL A 938 35.15 -3.64 -3.33
CA VAL A 938 35.28 -2.58 -2.34
C VAL A 938 34.15 -2.73 -1.34
N THR A 939 34.52 -3.02 -0.09
CA THR A 939 33.59 -3.00 1.04
C THR A 939 33.57 -1.61 1.66
N VAL A 940 32.40 -1.06 1.94
CA VAL A 940 32.27 0.25 2.60
C VAL A 940 31.37 0.22 3.82
N ALA A 941 31.65 1.08 4.79
CA ALA A 941 30.77 1.40 5.91
C ALA A 941 30.54 2.91 5.96
N GLY A 942 29.31 3.34 6.24
CA GLY A 942 28.98 4.76 6.40
C GLY A 942 29.68 5.37 7.61
N VAL A 943 29.78 6.69 7.67
CA VAL A 943 30.27 7.39 8.88
C VAL A 943 29.40 6.96 10.08
N ASP A 944 30.02 6.66 11.22
CA ASP A 944 29.38 6.14 12.43
C ASP A 944 28.48 4.91 12.22
N ASP A 945 28.80 4.10 11.20
CA ASP A 945 28.02 2.93 10.84
C ASP A 945 26.54 3.24 10.53
N VAL A 946 26.28 4.44 10.02
CA VAL A 946 24.99 4.80 9.41
C VAL A 946 24.79 3.93 8.16
N PRO A 947 23.58 3.38 7.93
CA PRO A 947 23.25 2.67 6.70
C PRO A 947 23.60 3.51 5.47
N VAL A 948 24.44 2.94 4.60
CA VAL A 948 24.81 3.60 3.36
C VAL A 948 23.67 3.44 2.37
N GLY A 949 23.29 4.55 1.72
CA GLY A 949 22.27 4.56 0.68
C GLY A 949 22.76 3.94 -0.64
N ASP A 950 22.37 4.55 -1.75
CA ASP A 950 22.75 4.07 -3.09
C ASP A 950 24.26 4.11 -3.33
N LEU A 951 24.87 2.94 -3.56
CA LEU A 951 26.30 2.78 -3.83
C LEU A 951 26.66 2.89 -5.33
N ARG A 952 25.68 3.06 -6.22
CA ARG A 952 25.93 3.20 -7.66
C ARG A 952 26.85 4.39 -8.00
N PRO A 953 26.70 5.60 -7.42
CA PRO A 953 27.59 6.72 -7.71
C PRO A 953 29.06 6.40 -7.38
N LEU A 954 29.31 5.75 -6.25
CA LEU A 954 30.65 5.31 -5.86
C LEU A 954 31.19 4.25 -6.85
N ARG A 955 30.38 3.25 -7.21
CA ARG A 955 30.78 2.22 -8.19
C ARG A 955 31.13 2.83 -9.56
N VAL A 956 30.32 3.80 -10.03
CA VAL A 956 30.58 4.51 -11.30
C VAL A 956 31.88 5.29 -11.20
N SER A 957 32.08 6.06 -10.11
CA SER A 957 33.31 6.83 -9.90
C SER A 957 34.56 5.93 -9.89
N LEU A 958 34.54 4.82 -9.15
CA LEU A 958 35.64 3.85 -9.11
C LEU A 958 35.92 3.20 -10.48
N ALA A 959 34.88 2.98 -11.30
CA ALA A 959 35.05 2.46 -12.65
C ALA A 959 35.59 3.51 -13.64
N THR A 960 35.22 4.78 -13.47
CA THR A 960 35.69 5.90 -14.31
C THR A 960 37.16 6.24 -14.06
N TYR A 961 37.59 6.30 -12.79
CA TYR A 961 38.96 6.65 -12.41
C TYR A 961 39.90 5.43 -12.32
N GLY A 962 39.36 4.21 -12.31
CA GLY A 962 40.11 2.97 -12.28
C GLY A 962 40.39 2.35 -13.65
N ASP A 963 40.87 1.10 -13.65
CA ASP A 963 41.07 0.32 -14.87
C ASP A 963 39.73 -0.11 -15.50
N PRO A 964 39.39 0.33 -16.73
CA PRO A 964 38.14 -0.04 -17.40
C PRO A 964 37.98 -1.54 -17.67
N GLN A 965 39.07 -2.31 -17.67
CA GLN A 965 39.06 -3.75 -17.90
C GLN A 965 38.78 -4.56 -16.63
N LEU A 966 38.92 -3.95 -15.45
CA LEU A 966 38.65 -4.59 -14.17
C LEU A 966 37.25 -4.24 -13.67
N PRO A 967 36.32 -5.21 -13.59
CA PRO A 967 35.01 -4.95 -13.00
C PRO A 967 35.17 -4.55 -11.53
N VAL A 968 34.49 -3.47 -11.14
CA VAL A 968 34.41 -3.03 -9.75
C VAL A 968 33.05 -3.39 -9.17
N ARG A 969 33.06 -4.02 -7.99
CA ARG A 969 31.86 -4.29 -7.19
C ARG A 969 31.99 -3.58 -5.85
N VAL A 970 30.93 -2.89 -5.44
CA VAL A 970 30.86 -2.19 -4.17
C VAL A 970 29.71 -2.77 -3.36
N ASP A 971 29.98 -3.22 -2.13
CA ASP A 971 28.95 -3.68 -1.21
C ASP A 971 29.14 -3.02 0.17
N ALA A 972 28.04 -2.86 0.91
CA ALA A 972 28.12 -2.46 2.31
C ALA A 972 28.78 -3.56 3.15
N ARG A 973 29.42 -3.16 4.25
CA ARG A 973 30.06 -4.07 5.21
C ARG A 973 29.10 -5.10 5.77
N GLU A 974 29.65 -6.22 6.24
CA GLU A 974 28.93 -7.18 7.08
C GLU A 974 29.11 -6.82 8.57
N PRO A 975 28.04 -6.54 9.34
CA PRO A 975 28.17 -6.30 10.77
C PRO A 975 28.62 -7.54 11.54
N VAL A 976 29.40 -7.33 12.60
CA VAL A 976 29.53 -8.29 13.71
C VAL A 976 29.40 -7.52 15.01
N LEU A 977 28.30 -7.72 15.74
CA LEU A 977 28.05 -7.02 16.99
C LEU A 977 28.77 -7.71 18.15
N LEU A 978 29.58 -6.95 18.89
CA LEU A 978 30.20 -7.43 20.11
C LEU A 978 29.18 -7.51 21.24
N VAL A 979 29.25 -8.60 22.01
CA VAL A 979 28.48 -8.79 23.24
C VAL A 979 29.48 -8.96 24.37
N ILE A 980 29.32 -8.16 25.43
CA ILE A 980 30.23 -8.08 26.56
C ILE A 980 29.42 -8.09 27.86
N ALA A 981 29.75 -9.01 28.76
CA ALA A 981 29.31 -8.95 30.16
C ALA A 981 30.54 -8.99 31.06
N ALA A 982 30.62 -8.04 31.99
CA ALA A 982 31.75 -7.96 32.92
C ALA A 982 31.33 -7.49 34.32
N ARG A 983 32.02 -8.03 35.32
CA ARG A 983 32.04 -7.56 36.70
C ARG A 983 33.21 -6.61 36.90
N VAL A 984 32.96 -5.48 37.52
CA VAL A 984 33.94 -4.43 37.75
C VAL A 984 34.00 -4.16 39.25
N ARG A 985 35.18 -4.31 39.85
CA ARG A 985 35.42 -3.88 41.23
C ARG A 985 35.79 -2.41 41.24
N VAL A 986 35.04 -1.63 41.98
CA VAL A 986 35.29 -0.20 42.17
C VAL A 986 36.19 0.00 43.39
N HIS A 987 37.17 0.89 43.28
CA HIS A 987 38.01 1.31 44.40
C HIS A 987 37.13 1.92 45.51
N PRO A 988 37.37 1.65 46.80
CA PRO A 988 36.49 2.10 47.90
C PRO A 988 36.21 3.61 47.96
N ASP A 989 37.12 4.43 47.43
CA ASP A 989 36.99 5.90 47.39
C ASP A 989 36.15 6.41 46.20
N HIS A 990 35.68 5.53 45.32
CA HIS A 990 34.88 5.86 44.13
C HIS A 990 33.47 5.24 44.22
N ALA A 991 32.50 5.86 43.56
CA ALA A 991 31.11 5.39 43.51
C ALA A 991 30.79 4.74 42.16
N TRP A 992 30.01 3.65 42.18
CA TRP A 992 29.60 2.91 40.98
C TRP A 992 28.86 3.80 39.96
N GLU A 993 28.02 4.71 40.44
CA GLU A 993 27.22 5.63 39.63
C GLU A 993 28.08 6.59 38.79
N VAL A 994 29.36 6.77 39.15
CA VAL A 994 30.33 7.58 38.42
C VAL A 994 31.23 6.69 37.55
N VAL A 995 31.64 5.53 38.07
CA VAL A 995 32.59 4.63 37.39
C VAL A 995 31.94 3.84 36.26
N GLU A 996 30.73 3.32 36.43
CA GLU A 996 30.05 2.54 35.38
C GLU A 996 29.86 3.31 34.07
N PRO A 997 29.35 4.57 34.09
CA PRO A 997 29.23 5.34 32.86
C PRO A 997 30.58 5.63 32.21
N ALA A 998 31.63 5.82 33.01
CA ALA A 998 32.99 6.05 32.51
C ALA A 998 33.59 4.79 31.86
N VAL A 999 33.40 3.60 32.46
CA VAL A 999 33.79 2.31 31.87
C VAL A 999 33.02 2.03 30.59
N ARG A 1000 31.70 2.27 30.58
CA ARG A 1000 30.86 2.15 29.40
C ARG A 1000 31.36 3.05 28.27
N ALA A 1001 31.64 4.32 28.57
CA ALA A 1001 32.19 5.26 27.61
C ALA A 1001 33.56 4.82 27.06
N ALA A 1002 34.46 4.33 27.92
CA ALA A 1002 35.78 3.84 27.52
C ALA A 1002 35.69 2.61 26.59
N LEU A 1003 34.77 1.68 26.88
CA LEU A 1003 34.54 0.50 26.04
C LEU A 1003 33.91 0.89 24.69
N LEU A 1004 32.93 1.80 24.68
CA LEU A 1004 32.31 2.30 23.46
C LEU A 1004 33.30 3.10 22.59
N ASP A 1005 34.20 3.90 23.17
CA ASP A 1005 35.27 4.58 22.42
C ASP A 1005 36.28 3.59 21.84
N ARG A 1006 36.70 2.57 22.61
CA ARG A 1006 37.73 1.62 22.16
C ARG A 1006 37.23 0.58 21.16
N LEU A 1007 36.00 0.11 21.33
CA LEU A 1007 35.41 -0.99 20.56
C LEU A 1007 34.25 -0.56 19.66
N GLY A 1008 33.85 0.72 19.70
CA GLY A 1008 32.89 1.31 18.78
C GLY A 1008 33.49 1.71 17.44
N PHE A 1009 32.68 2.30 16.57
CA PHE A 1009 33.03 2.55 15.17
C PHE A 1009 34.34 3.32 14.98
N ASP A 1010 34.61 4.35 15.80
CA ASP A 1010 35.71 5.31 15.62
C ASP A 1010 37.12 4.71 15.62
N ARG A 1011 37.31 3.60 16.34
CA ARG A 1011 38.61 2.91 16.48
C ARG A 1011 38.65 1.54 15.83
N ARG A 1012 37.54 1.09 15.24
CA ARG A 1012 37.43 -0.20 14.56
C ARG A 1012 37.54 -0.02 13.05
N GLU A 1013 38.27 -0.92 12.41
CA GLU A 1013 38.48 -0.97 10.96
C GLU A 1013 37.84 -2.23 10.37
N LEU A 1014 37.60 -2.20 9.06
CA LEU A 1014 37.11 -3.37 8.32
C LEU A 1014 38.15 -4.49 8.38
N ALA A 1015 37.68 -5.73 8.54
CA ALA A 1015 38.52 -6.92 8.70
C ALA A 1015 39.49 -6.89 9.91
N GLN A 1016 39.26 -6.02 10.91
CA GLN A 1016 40.02 -6.00 12.15
C GLN A 1016 39.39 -6.89 13.24
N PRO A 1017 40.07 -7.91 13.78
CA PRO A 1017 39.57 -8.71 14.91
C PRO A 1017 39.44 -7.89 16.21
N ALA A 1018 38.58 -8.31 17.14
CA ALA A 1018 38.50 -7.74 18.49
C ALA A 1018 39.09 -8.73 19.51
N TYR A 1019 39.93 -8.24 20.41
CA TYR A 1019 40.62 -9.07 21.40
C TYR A 1019 40.08 -8.81 22.80
N LEU A 1020 39.97 -9.85 23.62
CA LEU A 1020 39.56 -9.73 25.03
C LEU A 1020 40.47 -8.78 25.82
N SER A 1021 41.76 -8.78 25.53
CA SER A 1021 42.72 -7.87 26.15
C SER A 1021 42.41 -6.39 25.90
N GLU A 1022 41.75 -6.05 24.79
CA GLU A 1022 41.31 -4.67 24.52
C GLU A 1022 40.18 -4.25 25.46
N VAL A 1023 39.26 -5.18 25.77
CA VAL A 1023 38.16 -4.97 26.72
C VAL A 1023 38.74 -4.70 28.11
N ILE A 1024 39.62 -5.59 28.58
CA ILE A 1024 40.23 -5.52 29.91
C ILE A 1024 41.06 -4.22 30.03
N ALA A 1025 41.91 -3.92 29.05
CA ALA A 1025 42.74 -2.72 29.08
C ALA A 1025 41.93 -1.43 29.04
N ALA A 1026 40.85 -1.37 28.23
CA ALA A 1026 39.98 -0.20 28.17
C ALA A 1026 39.26 0.03 29.50
N ALA A 1027 38.70 -1.02 30.09
CA ALA A 1027 37.98 -0.90 31.36
C ALA A 1027 38.93 -0.58 32.54
N GLN A 1028 40.10 -1.22 32.63
CA GLN A 1028 41.10 -0.93 33.67
C GLN A 1028 41.76 0.46 33.54
N SER A 1029 41.68 1.10 32.37
CA SER A 1029 42.22 2.45 32.20
C SER A 1029 41.39 3.53 32.89
N VAL A 1030 40.17 3.21 33.33
CA VAL A 1030 39.26 4.15 33.98
C VAL A 1030 39.65 4.33 35.46
N PRO A 1031 39.92 5.56 35.91
CA PRO A 1031 40.19 5.83 37.32
C PRO A 1031 39.05 5.36 38.21
N GLY A 1032 39.38 4.64 39.28
CA GLY A 1032 38.41 4.06 40.22
C GLY A 1032 38.06 2.59 39.94
N VAL A 1033 38.62 1.97 38.89
CA VAL A 1033 38.52 0.52 38.66
C VAL A 1033 39.71 -0.21 39.29
N ASP A 1034 39.45 -1.10 40.25
CA ASP A 1034 40.48 -1.96 40.86
C ASP A 1034 40.81 -3.15 39.96
N TRP A 1035 39.77 -3.86 39.50
CA TRP A 1035 39.90 -4.98 38.58
C TRP A 1035 38.60 -5.20 37.80
N VAL A 1036 38.73 -5.95 36.69
CA VAL A 1036 37.62 -6.31 35.80
C VAL A 1036 37.70 -7.80 35.52
N ASP A 1037 36.56 -8.47 35.67
CA ASP A 1037 36.37 -9.89 35.37
C ASP A 1037 35.29 -10.01 34.30
N VAL A 1038 35.65 -10.56 33.14
CA VAL A 1038 34.76 -10.65 31.98
C VAL A 1038 34.06 -12.00 32.01
N ASP A 1039 32.74 -12.01 32.13
CA ASP A 1039 31.93 -13.22 32.14
C ASP A 1039 31.57 -13.68 30.71
N LEU A 1040 31.46 -12.75 29.77
CA LEU A 1040 31.10 -13.01 28.38
C LEU A 1040 31.83 -12.06 27.42
N PHE A 1041 32.45 -12.61 26.39
CA PHE A 1041 33.00 -11.86 25.25
C PHE A 1041 32.78 -12.65 23.97
N GLY A 1042 31.87 -12.17 23.13
CA GLY A 1042 31.46 -12.84 21.90
C GLY A 1042 31.11 -11.87 20.78
N GLY A 1043 30.88 -12.41 19.58
CA GLY A 1043 30.49 -11.65 18.41
C GLY A 1043 29.35 -12.31 17.67
N VAL A 1044 28.35 -11.52 17.30
CA VAL A 1044 27.16 -11.97 16.57
C VAL A 1044 27.21 -11.41 15.15
N PRO A 1045 27.52 -12.24 14.12
CA PRO A 1045 27.59 -11.77 12.74
C PRO A 1045 26.20 -11.42 12.19
N GLY A 1046 26.10 -10.41 11.32
CA GLY A 1046 24.85 -10.06 10.63
C GLY A 1046 24.45 -11.07 9.55
N SER A 1047 25.38 -11.94 9.14
CA SER A 1047 25.15 -13.04 8.19
C SER A 1047 24.57 -14.31 8.83
N LEU A 1048 24.29 -14.28 10.14
CA LEU A 1048 23.82 -15.42 10.94
C LEU A 1048 22.73 -16.20 10.21
N THR A 1049 22.96 -17.48 9.96
CA THR A 1049 21.95 -18.33 9.34
C THR A 1049 20.93 -18.77 10.38
N PRO A 1050 19.74 -19.22 9.96
CA PRO A 1050 18.76 -19.83 10.84
C PRO A 1050 19.34 -20.90 11.77
N SER A 1051 20.15 -21.83 11.24
CA SER A 1051 20.85 -22.82 12.07
C SER A 1051 21.87 -22.21 13.05
N ASP A 1052 22.49 -21.08 12.70
CA ASP A 1052 23.42 -20.41 13.61
C ASP A 1052 22.67 -19.73 14.80
N LEU A 1053 21.36 -19.45 14.68
CA LEU A 1053 20.56 -18.84 15.77
C LEU A 1053 20.37 -19.82 16.92
N ASP A 1054 20.12 -21.09 16.62
CA ASP A 1054 19.88 -22.11 17.65
C ASP A 1054 21.12 -22.34 18.50
N ASP A 1055 22.28 -22.32 17.84
CA ASP A 1055 23.58 -22.42 18.50
C ASP A 1055 24.07 -21.09 19.10
N LEU A 1056 23.41 -19.95 18.82
CA LEU A 1056 23.91 -18.63 19.19
C LEU A 1056 24.14 -18.50 20.70
N PHE A 1057 23.21 -18.98 21.52
CA PHE A 1057 23.33 -18.91 22.97
C PHE A 1057 24.49 -19.78 23.48
N THR A 1058 24.67 -20.97 22.91
CA THR A 1058 25.82 -21.84 23.19
C THR A 1058 27.13 -21.18 22.75
N GLN A 1059 27.13 -20.51 21.59
CA GLN A 1059 28.27 -19.77 21.06
C GLN A 1059 28.64 -18.53 21.88
N LEU A 1060 27.67 -17.97 22.62
CA LEU A 1060 27.81 -16.84 23.54
C LEU A 1060 27.98 -17.26 25.01
N ALA A 1061 27.97 -18.55 25.34
CA ALA A 1061 28.00 -19.06 26.73
C ALA A 1061 29.38 -18.96 27.42
N GLY A 1062 30.30 -18.15 26.92
CA GLY A 1062 31.63 -18.02 27.52
C GLY A 1062 32.48 -16.90 26.93
N VAL A 1063 33.68 -16.79 27.48
CA VAL A 1063 34.66 -15.76 27.12
C VAL A 1063 35.54 -16.27 25.99
N ARG A 1064 35.45 -15.63 24.81
CA ARG A 1064 36.42 -15.87 23.73
C ARG A 1064 37.68 -15.03 23.98
N THR A 1065 38.82 -15.47 23.45
CA THR A 1065 40.04 -14.63 23.45
C THR A 1065 40.02 -13.62 22.30
N VAL A 1066 39.40 -14.01 21.17
CA VAL A 1066 39.32 -13.22 19.94
C VAL A 1066 37.94 -13.39 19.29
N VAL A 1067 37.35 -12.28 18.88
CA VAL A 1067 36.24 -12.24 17.93
C VAL A 1067 36.82 -11.91 16.54
N PRO A 1068 36.82 -12.86 15.59
CA PRO A 1068 37.43 -12.65 14.29
C PRO A 1068 36.64 -11.64 13.44
N ALA A 1069 37.34 -10.88 12.61
CA ALA A 1069 36.74 -10.11 11.52
C ALA A 1069 37.32 -10.59 10.20
N ARG A 1070 36.47 -11.04 9.29
CA ARG A 1070 36.91 -11.62 8.03
C ARG A 1070 37.02 -10.56 6.93
N PRO A 1071 38.08 -10.57 6.10
CA PRO A 1071 38.14 -9.72 4.91
C PRO A 1071 37.16 -10.20 3.84
N ALA A 1072 36.87 -9.31 2.89
CA ALA A 1072 36.06 -9.65 1.72
C ALA A 1072 36.66 -10.86 0.99
N ARG A 1073 35.82 -11.82 0.63
CA ARG A 1073 36.27 -13.05 -0.06
C ARG A 1073 35.15 -13.63 -0.90
N PHE A 1074 35.53 -14.37 -1.93
CA PHE A 1074 34.63 -15.30 -2.57
C PHE A 1074 34.40 -16.49 -1.63
N GLU A 1075 33.14 -16.84 -1.39
CA GLU A 1075 32.73 -17.95 -0.56
C GLU A 1075 31.74 -18.82 -1.33
N GLU A 1076 31.93 -20.13 -1.23
CA GLU A 1076 31.03 -21.14 -1.75
C GLU A 1076 30.70 -22.09 -0.60
N THR A 1077 29.45 -22.08 -0.17
CA THR A 1077 28.95 -22.94 0.90
C THR A 1077 28.16 -24.08 0.27
N ARG A 1078 28.45 -25.31 0.67
CA ARG A 1078 27.78 -26.52 0.17
C ARG A 1078 27.13 -27.27 1.31
N HIS A 1079 25.94 -27.79 1.07
CA HIS A 1079 25.21 -28.66 1.96
C HIS A 1079 25.14 -30.06 1.34
N THR A 1080 25.40 -31.10 2.14
CA THR A 1080 25.18 -32.49 1.73
C THR A 1080 24.05 -33.04 2.57
N ALA A 1081 22.97 -33.49 1.93
CA ALA A 1081 21.81 -34.00 2.63
C ALA A 1081 22.12 -35.38 3.24
N VAL A 1082 21.76 -35.57 4.51
CA VAL A 1082 22.03 -36.85 5.23
C VAL A 1082 20.96 -37.89 4.93
N ARG A 1083 19.75 -37.41 4.62
CA ARG A 1083 18.59 -38.16 4.15
C ARG A 1083 17.93 -37.37 3.02
N ASP A 1084 16.86 -37.89 2.45
CA ASP A 1084 16.05 -37.10 1.52
C ASP A 1084 15.45 -35.91 2.28
N GLU A 1085 15.85 -34.69 1.90
CA GLU A 1085 15.45 -33.44 2.56
C GLU A 1085 14.70 -32.57 1.55
N PRO A 1086 13.55 -31.97 1.89
CA PRO A 1086 12.86 -31.06 0.98
C PRO A 1086 13.70 -29.80 0.78
N LEU A 1087 13.75 -29.31 -0.46
CA LEU A 1087 14.55 -28.14 -0.87
C LEU A 1087 14.20 -26.90 -0.06
N ILE A 1088 12.93 -26.74 0.33
CA ILE A 1088 12.45 -25.65 1.17
C ILE A 1088 13.04 -25.70 2.59
N ALA A 1089 13.28 -26.89 3.14
CA ALA A 1089 13.94 -27.04 4.45
C ALA A 1089 15.44 -26.67 4.36
N VAL A 1090 16.11 -27.07 3.28
CA VAL A 1090 17.50 -26.65 3.02
C VAL A 1090 17.56 -25.13 2.85
N ALA A 1091 16.63 -24.54 2.09
CA ALA A 1091 16.56 -23.09 1.88
C ALA A 1091 16.35 -22.35 3.22
N ALA A 1092 15.41 -22.82 4.03
CA ALA A 1092 15.14 -22.28 5.36
C ALA A 1092 16.37 -22.36 6.27
N ARG A 1093 17.05 -23.52 6.34
CA ARG A 1093 18.24 -23.71 7.20
C ARG A 1093 19.35 -22.70 6.92
N TYR A 1094 19.60 -22.38 5.65
CA TYR A 1094 20.69 -21.49 5.24
C TYR A 1094 20.27 -20.03 5.01
N GLY A 1095 19.00 -19.69 5.26
CA GLY A 1095 18.53 -18.31 5.09
C GLY A 1095 18.50 -17.88 3.62
N THR A 1096 18.14 -18.79 2.70
CA THR A 1096 18.06 -18.55 1.25
C THR A 1096 16.66 -18.91 0.71
N SER A 1097 16.38 -18.67 -0.58
CA SER A 1097 15.13 -19.10 -1.21
C SER A 1097 15.33 -20.37 -2.05
N ALA A 1098 14.27 -21.16 -2.23
CA ALA A 1098 14.31 -22.32 -3.13
C ALA A 1098 14.72 -21.93 -4.56
N ASP A 1099 14.26 -20.77 -5.06
CA ASP A 1099 14.68 -20.21 -6.35
C ASP A 1099 16.18 -19.94 -6.41
N GLU A 1100 16.75 -19.44 -5.31
CA GLU A 1100 18.18 -19.16 -5.26
C GLU A 1100 18.98 -20.46 -5.23
N LEU A 1101 18.52 -21.48 -4.50
CA LEU A 1101 19.13 -22.80 -4.54
C LEU A 1101 19.09 -23.42 -5.95
N GLU A 1102 17.97 -23.32 -6.66
CA GLU A 1102 17.86 -23.79 -8.05
C GLU A 1102 18.81 -23.01 -8.97
N ARG A 1103 18.89 -21.68 -8.84
CA ARG A 1103 19.86 -20.86 -9.60
C ARG A 1103 21.31 -21.26 -9.33
N LEU A 1104 21.64 -21.53 -8.07
CA LEU A 1104 22.98 -21.96 -7.66
C LEU A 1104 23.30 -23.39 -8.10
N ASN A 1105 22.27 -24.22 -8.33
CA ASN A 1105 22.39 -25.63 -8.69
C ASN A 1105 21.55 -25.98 -9.93
N PRO A 1106 21.99 -25.61 -11.16
CA PRO A 1106 21.21 -25.84 -12.38
C PRO A 1106 20.89 -27.31 -12.69
N GLY A 1107 21.61 -28.26 -12.09
CA GLY A 1107 21.39 -29.70 -12.22
C GLY A 1107 20.41 -30.30 -11.20
N LEU A 1108 19.82 -29.48 -10.33
CA LEU A 1108 18.87 -29.92 -9.30
C LEU A 1108 17.48 -30.05 -9.93
N THR A 1109 17.05 -31.29 -10.17
CA THR A 1109 15.76 -31.60 -10.82
C THR A 1109 14.79 -32.22 -9.83
N GLY A 1110 14.18 -31.40 -8.97
CA GLY A 1110 13.22 -31.87 -7.96
C GLY A 1110 12.98 -30.86 -6.83
N SER A 1111 11.96 -31.12 -6.02
CA SER A 1111 11.65 -30.38 -4.78
C SER A 1111 12.37 -30.95 -3.55
N THR A 1112 13.20 -31.97 -3.74
CA THR A 1112 13.96 -32.67 -2.71
C THR A 1112 15.44 -32.74 -3.08
N VAL A 1113 16.30 -32.73 -2.07
CA VAL A 1113 17.73 -33.02 -2.15
C VAL A 1113 17.91 -34.44 -1.65
N ALA A 1114 18.35 -35.34 -2.54
CA ALA A 1114 18.47 -36.76 -2.23
C ALA A 1114 19.58 -37.01 -1.18
N ALA A 1115 19.44 -38.07 -0.40
CA ALA A 1115 20.47 -38.49 0.55
C ALA A 1115 21.84 -38.64 -0.14
N GLY A 1116 22.87 -38.00 0.41
CA GLY A 1116 24.23 -37.97 -0.15
C GLY A 1116 24.44 -36.99 -1.31
N GLN A 1117 23.39 -36.31 -1.80
CA GLN A 1117 23.52 -35.26 -2.81
C GLN A 1117 24.07 -33.97 -2.17
N THR A 1118 25.08 -33.38 -2.82
CA THR A 1118 25.64 -32.10 -2.40
C THR A 1118 25.08 -30.96 -3.26
N VAL A 1119 24.58 -29.91 -2.61
CA VAL A 1119 24.01 -28.71 -3.24
C VAL A 1119 24.73 -27.46 -2.73
N THR A 1120 24.93 -26.49 -3.60
CA THR A 1120 25.54 -25.20 -3.29
C THR A 1120 24.46 -24.27 -2.71
N VAL A 1121 24.61 -23.87 -1.46
CA VAL A 1121 23.61 -23.05 -0.75
C VAL A 1121 23.93 -21.56 -0.76
N PHE A 1122 25.20 -21.23 -1.00
CA PHE A 1122 25.65 -19.86 -1.22
C PHE A 1122 26.85 -19.88 -2.16
N ARG A 1123 26.90 -18.95 -3.11
CA ARG A 1123 28.06 -18.74 -3.98
C ARG A 1123 28.17 -17.28 -4.35
N GLY A 1124 29.15 -16.58 -3.80
CA GLY A 1124 29.28 -15.15 -4.06
C GLY A 1124 30.41 -14.50 -3.27
N ILE A 1125 30.51 -13.18 -3.39
CA ILE A 1125 31.45 -12.40 -2.60
C ILE A 1125 30.75 -12.00 -1.30
N ARG A 1126 31.33 -12.38 -0.15
CA ARG A 1126 30.98 -11.82 1.15
C ARG A 1126 31.78 -10.54 1.35
N PRO A 1127 31.14 -9.41 1.73
CA PRO A 1127 31.87 -8.19 2.06
C PRO A 1127 32.74 -8.36 3.31
N ALA A 1128 33.69 -7.46 3.52
CA ALA A 1128 34.49 -7.44 4.73
C ALA A 1128 33.61 -7.19 5.97
N GLN A 1129 33.96 -7.86 7.07
CA GLN A 1129 33.26 -7.72 8.33
C GLN A 1129 33.76 -6.50 9.11
N LEU A 1130 32.84 -5.80 9.79
CA LEU A 1130 33.15 -4.78 10.78
C LEU A 1130 32.67 -5.25 12.15
N VAL A 1131 33.62 -5.66 12.99
CA VAL A 1131 33.37 -6.06 14.38
C VAL A 1131 33.37 -4.82 15.26
N LEU A 1132 32.24 -4.51 15.90
CA LEU A 1132 32.08 -3.33 16.75
C LEU A 1132 31.09 -3.53 17.89
N LEU A 1133 31.27 -2.77 18.97
CA LEU A 1133 30.31 -2.63 20.07
C LEU A 1133 29.32 -1.50 19.72
N SER A 1134 28.02 -1.82 19.68
CA SER A 1134 26.99 -0.86 19.28
C SER A 1134 26.17 -0.40 20.47
N PRO A 1135 25.93 0.90 20.66
CA PRO A 1135 25.06 1.40 21.72
C PRO A 1135 23.56 1.19 21.42
N ARG A 1136 23.19 0.78 20.20
CA ARG A 1136 21.78 0.65 19.77
C ARG A 1136 21.02 -0.46 20.49
N ILE A 1137 21.74 -1.44 21.05
CA ILE A 1137 21.17 -2.55 21.82
C ILE A 1137 21.84 -2.53 23.20
N PRO A 1138 21.20 -1.91 24.22
CA PRO A 1138 21.81 -1.71 25.53
C PRO A 1138 22.36 -2.99 26.15
N ASP A 1139 21.65 -4.11 25.97
CA ASP A 1139 21.98 -5.42 26.53
C ASP A 1139 23.19 -6.11 25.86
N THR A 1140 23.81 -5.47 24.86
CA THR A 1140 25.10 -5.95 24.32
C THR A 1140 26.29 -5.58 25.21
N LEU A 1141 26.12 -4.64 26.15
CA LEU A 1141 27.12 -4.29 27.17
C LEU A 1141 26.50 -4.28 28.57
N ILE A 1142 26.76 -5.35 29.31
CA ILE A 1142 26.29 -5.55 30.68
C ILE A 1142 27.46 -5.35 31.64
N LEU A 1143 27.36 -4.33 32.50
CA LEU A 1143 28.34 -4.04 33.54
C LEU A 1143 27.69 -4.23 34.90
N LYS A 1144 28.36 -4.95 35.80
CA LYS A 1144 27.91 -5.18 37.18
C LYS A 1144 29.01 -4.84 38.15
N GLU A 1145 28.66 -4.28 39.30
CA GLU A 1145 29.62 -4.07 40.38
C GLU A 1145 29.98 -5.41 41.04
N ALA A 1146 31.27 -5.65 41.23
CA ALA A 1146 31.77 -6.78 42.02
C ALA A 1146 31.80 -6.40 43.51
N ARG A 1147 30.97 -7.08 44.31
CA ARG A 1147 30.89 -6.89 45.76
C ARG A 1147 32.02 -7.56 46.52
#